data_AF-A0A937ATM5-F1
#
_entry.id   AF-A0A937ATM5-F1
#
_cell.length_a   1.000
_cell.length_b   1.000
_cell.length_c   1.000
_cell.angle_alpha   90.00
_cell.angle_beta   90.00
_cell.angle_gamma   90.00
#
_symmetry.space_group_name_H-M   'P 1'
#
loop_
_entity.id
_entity.type
_entity.pdbx_description
1 polymer ?
#
loop_
_entity_poly.entity_id
_entity_poly.type
_entity_poly.pdbx_seq_one_letter_code
_entity_poly.pdbx_strand_id
1 'polypeptide(L)'
;MKKLLALAAAAMCVSPALAQYTAGPFAGPYTVPINGQFQSIDLNGPAIPPASYGFVQIRADYSFDAASNQFQNDIRAALTSAAVNGVTTVPGATTRYYSNFSTGGAAPTTALASNTPGTILWDANMDSAFAADGVKPLFLAFRTSWTSGSAVKLSNLSVTLSTAAPSIPNETCATATDITPNLATALTGPGTSTILPSVLMVAGSSAAVGQPTFGCSAAAVTRTIWYKFQPPASAPYRFQTCTSSGTINSVSNNIIGIFEYNPADPCGVLTQVACSTLTCTGGALGIPVELDASKSYYVVVGRTGTTALGSAEKRYQLRADRVAPLPACTTSETEPNDSKAASNVVTLNAGQVICGNSTGSDTLTPGLTSVDIFKVKANVAAGPARIVKHQLRNFTFTGTNNIEILGIGQTAGAATPATLSVLENTSFLPGAITDKHVQFYTLGNPVAADDANVYVRVSGVPQAVTDYRVQMTSSDVTPVDLARTLRPGTITINTVGQTGTSQTDTDMIILDSNFKVFSDFINDDEPSPGSSLGSKLTRTFTAGTYYLAIAEYNLATNVTSPTDDRWRGGPLSDFGGVLVRGDSSPNATPTNVGFKITDSEGDVITAASTPGPWDVAFFKIVVAPVASGGCNPADIACDDGIPLAAAPGCVNSNTGPNEGDYNAFFAADGFFFQAGQGLAAVGGTCDIACDDGIALSQAPGCVNNGVNEGDYNCFFNNLFLPCL
;
A
#
# COMPACT_ATOMS: atom_id res chain seq x y z
N MET A 1 -39.48 -56.56 -4.83
CA MET A 1 -38.47 -56.52 -3.74
C MET A 1 -37.94 -57.88 -3.23
N LYS A 2 -38.07 -59.01 -3.95
CA LYS A 2 -37.23 -60.23 -3.70
C LYS A 2 -36.79 -60.99 -4.96
N LYS A 3 -36.95 -60.39 -6.15
CA LYS A 3 -36.51 -60.95 -7.44
C LYS A 3 -35.62 -60.02 -8.28
N LEU A 4 -35.14 -58.92 -7.68
CA LEU A 4 -34.18 -57.99 -8.31
C LEU A 4 -32.74 -58.15 -7.79
N LEU A 5 -32.47 -59.17 -6.97
CA LEU A 5 -31.13 -59.46 -6.41
C LEU A 5 -30.41 -60.65 -7.07
N ALA A 6 -30.97 -61.25 -8.12
CA ALA A 6 -30.35 -62.40 -8.82
C ALA A 6 -29.76 -62.06 -10.20
N LEU A 7 -29.81 -60.79 -10.64
CA LEU A 7 -29.26 -60.36 -11.94
C LEU A 7 -28.07 -59.39 -11.84
N ALA A 8 -27.49 -59.21 -10.65
CA ALA A 8 -26.30 -58.37 -10.43
C ALA A 8 -25.00 -59.18 -10.26
N ALA A 9 -25.01 -60.49 -10.58
CA ALA A 9 -23.84 -61.37 -10.44
C ALA A 9 -23.28 -61.94 -11.76
N ALA A 10 -23.82 -61.55 -12.93
CA ALA A 10 -23.45 -62.15 -14.22
C ALA A 10 -22.86 -61.18 -15.26
N ALA A 11 -22.47 -59.96 -14.85
CA ALA A 11 -21.76 -59.00 -15.71
C ALA A 11 -20.45 -58.51 -15.06
N MET A 12 -19.74 -59.41 -14.38
CA MET A 12 -18.30 -59.23 -14.19
C MET A 12 -17.63 -59.65 -15.50
N CYS A 13 -17.33 -58.66 -16.34
CA CYS A 13 -16.40 -58.81 -17.45
C CYS A 13 -15.10 -59.38 -16.86
N VAL A 14 -14.83 -60.66 -17.12
CA VAL A 14 -13.55 -61.28 -16.80
C VAL A 14 -12.53 -60.51 -17.63
N SER A 15 -11.78 -59.60 -17.01
CA SER A 15 -10.58 -59.04 -17.62
C SER A 15 -9.78 -60.23 -18.12
N PRO A 16 -9.37 -60.28 -19.40
CA PRO A 16 -8.48 -61.34 -19.86
C PRO A 16 -7.30 -61.37 -18.88
N ALA A 17 -6.94 -62.59 -18.44
CA ALA A 17 -5.84 -62.80 -17.52
C ALA A 17 -4.64 -62.02 -18.06
N LEU A 18 -4.21 -61.03 -17.27
CA LEU A 18 -3.03 -60.23 -17.54
C LEU A 18 -1.84 -61.20 -17.52
N ALA A 19 -1.45 -61.71 -18.69
CA ALA A 19 -0.30 -62.58 -18.81
C ALA A 19 0.96 -61.73 -18.54
N GLN A 20 1.49 -61.85 -17.33
CA GLN A 20 2.69 -61.14 -16.89
C GLN A 20 3.91 -61.88 -17.41
N TYR A 21 4.57 -61.33 -18.42
CA TYR A 21 5.89 -61.78 -18.79
C TYR A 21 6.90 -61.21 -17.78
N THR A 22 7.46 -62.10 -16.96
CA THR A 22 8.62 -61.77 -16.12
C THR A 22 9.84 -62.23 -16.89
N ALA A 23 10.67 -61.29 -17.37
CA ALA A 23 11.97 -61.66 -17.92
C ALA A 23 12.77 -62.43 -16.85
N GLY A 24 13.49 -63.48 -17.26
CA GLY A 24 14.42 -64.16 -16.36
C GLY A 24 15.43 -63.16 -15.77
N PRO A 25 16.01 -63.44 -14.58
CA PRO A 25 16.96 -62.53 -13.95
C PRO A 25 18.06 -62.16 -14.94
N PHE A 26 18.34 -60.86 -15.08
CA PHE A 26 19.49 -60.40 -15.84
C PHE A 26 20.75 -61.05 -15.26
N ALA A 27 21.68 -61.46 -16.12
CA ALA A 27 22.81 -62.28 -15.71
C ALA A 27 23.79 -61.51 -14.81
N GLY A 28 23.67 -61.71 -13.50
CA GLY A 28 24.67 -61.35 -12.49
C GLY A 28 24.14 -60.45 -11.36
N PRO A 29 24.64 -60.59 -10.12
CA PRO A 29 24.46 -59.57 -9.09
C PRO A 29 25.22 -58.31 -9.50
N TYR A 30 24.51 -57.19 -9.63
CA TYR A 30 25.13 -55.88 -9.84
C TYR A 30 25.39 -55.23 -8.49
N THR A 31 26.65 -55.19 -8.06
CA THR A 31 27.05 -54.42 -6.88
C THR A 31 27.33 -53.00 -7.33
N VAL A 32 26.56 -52.02 -6.84
CA VAL A 32 26.84 -50.59 -7.05
C VAL A 32 27.82 -50.16 -5.95
N PRO A 33 29.10 -49.86 -6.26
CA PRO A 33 30.02 -49.34 -5.26
C PRO A 33 29.59 -47.93 -4.83
N ILE A 34 29.70 -47.63 -3.53
CA ILE A 34 29.18 -46.41 -2.87
C ILE A 34 29.97 -45.14 -3.26
N ASN A 35 30.94 -45.23 -4.18
CA ASN A 35 31.97 -44.23 -4.41
C ASN A 35 31.56 -43.15 -5.44
N GLY A 36 30.28 -42.79 -5.53
CA GLY A 36 29.80 -41.74 -6.43
C GLY A 36 29.98 -42.03 -7.93
N GLN A 37 30.10 -43.31 -8.31
CA GLN A 37 30.17 -43.70 -9.72
C GLN A 37 28.79 -43.99 -10.29
N PHE A 38 28.55 -43.52 -11.51
CA PHE A 38 27.38 -43.89 -12.29
C PHE A 38 27.51 -45.35 -12.71
N GLN A 39 26.56 -46.20 -12.31
CA GLN A 39 26.38 -47.50 -12.96
C GLN A 39 25.19 -47.42 -13.91
N SER A 40 25.46 -47.63 -15.20
CA SER A 40 24.44 -47.88 -16.20
C SER A 40 24.25 -49.39 -16.30
N ILE A 41 23.05 -49.86 -15.96
CA ILE A 41 22.68 -51.26 -16.13
C ILE A 41 21.93 -51.38 -17.46
N ASP A 42 22.57 -52.02 -18.43
CA ASP A 42 21.93 -52.33 -19.71
C ASP A 42 20.99 -53.52 -19.58
N LEU A 43 19.69 -53.24 -19.64
CA LEU A 43 18.60 -54.21 -19.54
C LEU A 43 18.27 -54.84 -20.90
N ASN A 44 19.29 -55.24 -21.66
CA ASN A 44 19.11 -55.90 -22.95
C ASN A 44 18.53 -57.31 -22.72
N GLY A 45 17.23 -57.47 -22.94
CA GLY A 45 16.54 -58.75 -22.80
C GLY A 45 16.52 -59.57 -24.11
N PRO A 46 16.23 -60.89 -24.03
CA PRO A 46 15.88 -61.67 -25.21
C PRO A 46 14.63 -61.08 -25.88
N ALA A 47 14.45 -61.34 -27.19
CA ALA A 47 13.27 -60.89 -27.91
C ALA A 47 11.99 -61.44 -27.24
N ILE A 48 11.06 -60.56 -26.89
CA ILE A 48 9.78 -60.96 -26.30
C ILE A 48 8.95 -61.58 -27.43
N PRO A 49 8.53 -62.85 -27.31
CA PRO A 49 7.76 -63.51 -28.37
C PRO A 49 6.46 -62.75 -28.67
N PRO A 50 6.00 -62.73 -29.93
CA PRO A 50 4.74 -62.11 -30.30
C PRO A 50 3.58 -62.91 -29.70
N ALA A 51 3.16 -62.53 -28.50
CA ALA A 51 1.89 -62.93 -27.92
C ALA A 51 1.15 -61.69 -27.41
N SER A 52 -0.17 -61.82 -27.26
CA SER A 52 -1.13 -60.75 -26.95
C SER A 52 -0.96 -60.22 -25.52
N TYR A 53 0.20 -59.67 -25.18
CA TYR A 53 0.46 -59.08 -23.87
C TYR A 53 0.04 -57.61 -23.87
N GLY A 54 -0.83 -57.23 -22.93
CA GLY A 54 -1.24 -55.83 -22.74
C GLY A 54 -0.25 -54.96 -21.95
N PHE A 55 0.82 -55.57 -21.41
CA PHE A 55 1.81 -54.95 -20.52
C PHE A 55 3.08 -55.82 -20.44
N VAL A 56 4.24 -55.18 -20.28
CA VAL A 56 5.50 -55.84 -19.93
C VAL A 56 6.00 -55.20 -18.64
N GLN A 57 6.18 -56.00 -17.60
CA GLN A 57 6.74 -55.54 -16.33
C GLN A 57 8.18 -56.01 -16.20
N ILE A 58 9.11 -55.07 -16.04
CA ILE A 58 10.50 -55.39 -15.74
C ILE A 58 10.69 -55.23 -14.25
N ARG A 59 11.10 -56.32 -13.60
CA ARG A 59 11.50 -56.32 -12.19
C ARG A 59 13.01 -56.23 -12.14
N ALA A 60 13.53 -55.16 -11.55
CA ALA A 60 14.93 -55.05 -11.18
C ALA A 60 15.03 -55.28 -9.68
N ASP A 61 15.41 -56.49 -9.28
CA ASP A 61 15.77 -56.78 -7.90
C ASP A 61 17.20 -56.28 -7.67
N TYR A 62 17.37 -55.44 -6.66
CA TYR A 62 18.67 -55.02 -6.16
C TYR A 62 18.78 -55.46 -4.71
N SER A 63 19.94 -55.93 -4.28
CA SER A 63 20.24 -56.19 -2.87
C SER A 63 21.48 -55.41 -2.48
N PHE A 64 21.44 -54.75 -1.33
CA PHE A 64 22.60 -54.07 -0.78
C PHE A 64 23.36 -55.01 0.15
N ASP A 65 24.67 -54.82 0.24
CA ASP A 65 25.45 -55.43 1.31
C ASP A 65 25.01 -54.80 2.65
N ALA A 66 24.60 -55.64 3.60
CA ALA A 66 24.06 -55.23 4.89
C ALA A 66 25.05 -54.43 5.75
N ALA A 67 26.34 -54.41 5.39
CA ALA A 67 27.38 -53.71 6.13
C ALA A 67 27.33 -52.17 6.02
N SER A 68 26.62 -51.58 5.05
CA SER A 68 26.61 -50.13 4.81
C SER A 68 25.20 -49.52 4.79
N ASN A 69 24.40 -49.79 5.83
CA ASN A 69 23.00 -49.35 6.00
C ASN A 69 22.76 -47.83 6.12
N GLN A 70 23.56 -46.97 5.48
CA GLN A 70 23.32 -45.54 5.42
C GLN A 70 23.45 -45.00 4.00
N PHE A 71 22.36 -45.08 3.23
CA PHE A 71 22.12 -44.06 2.23
C PHE A 71 21.42 -42.88 2.90
N GLN A 72 21.99 -41.69 2.77
CA GLN A 72 21.23 -40.45 2.96
C GLN A 72 20.20 -40.38 1.82
N ASN A 73 18.92 -40.47 2.16
CA ASN A 73 17.65 -40.13 1.47
C ASN A 73 17.52 -39.84 -0.06
N ASP A 74 18.53 -39.96 -0.93
CA ASP A 74 18.50 -39.42 -2.30
C ASP A 74 19.07 -40.40 -3.35
N ILE A 75 18.37 -41.52 -3.62
CA ILE A 75 18.66 -42.34 -4.81
C ILE A 75 17.82 -41.83 -5.98
N ARG A 76 18.47 -41.43 -7.07
CA ARG A 76 17.82 -41.06 -8.35
C ARG A 76 18.11 -42.12 -9.41
N ALA A 77 17.10 -42.47 -10.22
CA ALA A 77 17.21 -43.45 -11.31
C ALA A 77 16.85 -42.80 -12.66
N ALA A 78 17.79 -42.64 -13.58
CA ALA A 78 17.47 -42.14 -14.92
C ALA A 78 17.28 -43.32 -15.89
N LEU A 79 16.26 -43.26 -16.76
CA LEU A 79 16.13 -44.16 -17.90
C LEU A 79 16.55 -43.44 -19.18
N THR A 80 17.57 -43.96 -19.85
CA THR A 80 17.96 -43.48 -21.18
C THR A 80 17.83 -44.63 -22.18
N SER A 81 17.16 -44.37 -23.31
CA SER A 81 17.22 -45.24 -24.48
C SER A 81 17.88 -44.49 -25.63
N ALA A 82 19.04 -44.94 -26.10
CA ALA A 82 19.56 -44.49 -27.38
C ALA A 82 18.59 -44.94 -28.48
N ALA A 83 18.27 -44.04 -29.42
CA ALA A 83 17.26 -44.24 -30.46
C ALA A 83 17.22 -45.69 -30.98
N VAL A 84 16.04 -46.32 -30.91
CA VAL A 84 15.80 -47.67 -31.41
C VAL A 84 15.95 -47.63 -32.93
N ASN A 85 17.16 -47.87 -33.44
CA ASN A 85 17.39 -48.03 -34.86
C ASN A 85 16.71 -49.33 -35.33
N GLY A 86 15.63 -49.18 -36.10
CA GLY A 86 14.90 -50.29 -36.72
C GLY A 86 13.39 -50.36 -36.46
N VAL A 87 12.80 -49.41 -35.72
CA VAL A 87 11.33 -49.31 -35.60
C VAL A 87 10.88 -47.95 -36.13
N THR A 88 10.41 -47.93 -37.37
CA THR A 88 9.65 -46.82 -37.94
C THR A 88 8.36 -46.67 -37.12
N THR A 89 8.31 -45.60 -36.30
CA THR A 89 7.10 -45.06 -35.65
C THR A 89 6.16 -46.06 -34.98
N VAL A 90 6.09 -46.11 -33.65
CA VAL A 90 4.94 -46.72 -32.96
C VAL A 90 3.80 -45.69 -32.95
N PRO A 91 2.73 -45.84 -33.76
CA PRO A 91 1.62 -44.90 -33.73
C PRO A 91 0.77 -45.22 -32.48
N GLY A 92 0.72 -44.29 -31.53
CA GLY A 92 -0.27 -44.32 -30.44
C GLY A 92 0.10 -45.04 -29.13
N ALA A 93 1.37 -45.39 -28.88
CA ALA A 93 1.74 -45.93 -27.57
C ALA A 93 1.79 -44.82 -26.50
N THR A 94 0.84 -44.81 -25.57
CA THR A 94 0.92 -44.02 -24.34
C THR A 94 1.70 -44.81 -23.29
N THR A 95 2.90 -44.37 -22.92
CA THR A 95 3.62 -44.93 -21.78
C THR A 95 2.93 -44.46 -20.49
N ARG A 96 2.48 -45.39 -19.64
CA ARG A 96 1.89 -45.08 -18.31
C ARG A 96 2.71 -45.75 -17.22
N TYR A 97 3.00 -45.03 -16.15
CA TYR A 97 3.79 -45.48 -15.00
C TYR A 97 2.88 -45.78 -13.80
N TYR A 98 3.24 -46.81 -13.01
CA TYR A 98 2.61 -47.11 -11.74
C TYR A 98 3.71 -47.45 -10.71
N SER A 99 3.79 -46.69 -9.62
CA SER A 99 4.55 -47.11 -8.44
C SER A 99 3.56 -47.73 -7.45
N ASN A 100 3.66 -49.03 -7.20
CA ASN A 100 2.84 -49.68 -6.18
C ASN A 100 3.49 -49.47 -4.81
N PHE A 101 2.80 -48.78 -3.91
CA PHE A 101 3.18 -48.73 -2.50
C PHE A 101 2.23 -49.61 -1.68
N SER A 102 2.84 -50.54 -0.93
CA SER A 102 2.26 -51.54 -0.04
C SER A 102 1.52 -52.72 -0.71
N THR A 103 1.82 -53.92 -0.20
CA THR A 103 1.11 -55.15 -0.50
C THR A 103 -0.32 -55.07 0.06
N GLY A 104 -1.28 -54.60 -0.74
CA GLY A 104 -2.72 -54.77 -0.47
C GLY A 104 -3.70 -53.65 -0.82
N GLY A 105 -3.26 -52.48 -1.30
CA GLY A 105 -4.15 -51.36 -1.65
C GLY A 105 -4.41 -51.21 -3.15
N ALA A 106 -5.61 -50.75 -3.54
CA ALA A 106 -6.03 -50.53 -4.92
C ALA A 106 -5.07 -49.58 -5.70
N ALA A 107 -4.93 -49.80 -7.00
CA ALA A 107 -4.02 -49.05 -7.88
C ALA A 107 -4.29 -47.51 -7.85
N PRO A 108 -3.24 -46.66 -7.86
CA PRO A 108 -3.39 -45.22 -7.93
C PRO A 108 -3.97 -44.78 -9.30
N THR A 109 -4.80 -43.72 -9.29
CA THR A 109 -5.63 -43.28 -10.44
C THR A 109 -5.05 -42.12 -11.26
N THR A 110 -3.90 -41.55 -10.90
CA THR A 110 -3.33 -40.39 -11.62
C THR A 110 -2.14 -40.80 -12.50
N ALA A 111 -2.38 -40.88 -13.81
CA ALA A 111 -1.36 -41.12 -14.83
C ALA A 111 -0.93 -39.80 -15.50
N LEU A 112 0.38 -39.55 -15.57
CA LEU A 112 0.94 -38.54 -16.49
C LEU A 112 1.22 -39.21 -17.84
N ALA A 113 0.59 -38.71 -18.91
CA ALA A 113 0.86 -39.13 -20.27
C ALA A 113 1.85 -38.16 -20.93
N SER A 114 2.90 -38.68 -21.56
CA SER A 114 3.77 -37.94 -22.48
C SER A 114 3.67 -38.59 -23.86
N ASN A 115 3.50 -37.77 -24.91
CA ASN A 115 3.18 -38.24 -26.26
C ASN A 115 4.31 -37.95 -27.29
N THR A 116 5.52 -37.59 -26.86
CA THR A 116 6.62 -37.20 -27.77
C THR A 116 7.73 -38.26 -27.81
N PRO A 117 8.14 -38.76 -29.00
CA PRO A 117 9.29 -39.66 -29.13
C PRO A 117 10.61 -38.92 -28.95
N GLY A 118 11.47 -39.43 -28.07
CA GLY A 118 12.82 -38.91 -27.84
C GLY A 118 13.03 -38.46 -26.39
N THR A 119 13.78 -39.26 -25.64
CA THR A 119 14.24 -39.00 -24.26
C THR A 119 13.11 -38.73 -23.25
N ILE A 120 12.70 -39.78 -22.53
CA ILE A 120 11.89 -39.59 -21.32
C ILE A 120 12.84 -39.13 -20.21
N LEU A 121 13.01 -37.81 -20.07
CA LEU A 121 13.63 -37.26 -18.86
C LEU A 121 12.65 -37.44 -17.71
N TRP A 122 13.02 -38.31 -16.78
CA TRP A 122 12.33 -38.48 -15.52
C TRP A 122 12.58 -37.23 -14.66
N ASP A 123 11.72 -36.22 -14.76
CA ASP A 123 11.59 -35.20 -13.71
C ASP A 123 10.40 -35.57 -12.82
N ALA A 124 10.48 -36.75 -12.22
CA ALA A 124 9.67 -37.09 -11.07
C ALA A 124 10.58 -37.02 -9.84
N ASN A 125 10.78 -35.82 -9.32
CA ASN A 125 11.11 -35.62 -7.91
C ASN A 125 9.93 -36.12 -7.06
N MET A 126 9.72 -37.44 -6.99
CA MET A 126 9.17 -38.04 -5.79
C MET A 126 10.36 -38.25 -4.87
N ASP A 127 10.55 -37.33 -3.91
CA ASP A 127 11.37 -37.55 -2.72
C ASP A 127 10.69 -38.63 -1.88
N SER A 128 10.72 -39.88 -2.35
CA SER A 128 10.44 -41.03 -1.51
C SER A 128 11.79 -41.52 -1.00
N ALA A 129 12.15 -41.07 0.20
CA ALA A 129 13.21 -41.72 0.97
C ALA A 129 12.85 -43.21 1.08
N PHE A 130 13.65 -44.08 0.46
CA PHE A 130 13.54 -45.51 0.69
C PHE A 130 14.02 -45.75 2.12
N ALA A 131 13.08 -46.00 3.04
CA ALA A 131 13.46 -46.39 4.39
C ALA A 131 14.39 -47.59 4.31
N ALA A 132 15.46 -47.59 5.11
CA ALA A 132 16.46 -48.67 5.18
C ALA A 132 15.89 -50.02 5.70
N ASP A 133 14.56 -50.16 5.76
CA ASP A 133 13.84 -51.31 6.30
C ASP A 133 13.63 -52.42 5.25
N GLY A 134 14.74 -52.92 4.72
CA GLY A 134 14.75 -54.15 3.93
C GLY A 134 14.48 -53.96 2.44
N VAL A 135 14.98 -54.92 1.67
CA VAL A 135 15.01 -54.98 0.21
C VAL A 135 13.63 -54.72 -0.39
N LYS A 136 13.37 -53.49 -0.85
CA LYS A 136 12.17 -53.16 -1.63
C LYS A 136 12.55 -53.02 -3.11
N PRO A 137 12.18 -53.96 -3.97
CA PRO A 137 12.56 -53.90 -5.38
C PRO A 137 11.98 -52.67 -6.09
N LEU A 138 12.74 -52.11 -7.03
CA LEU A 138 12.29 -51.05 -7.91
C LEU A 138 11.54 -51.71 -9.07
N PHE A 139 10.25 -51.38 -9.22
CA PHE A 139 9.44 -51.90 -10.30
C PHE A 139 9.30 -50.87 -11.42
N LEU A 140 9.75 -51.24 -12.62
CA LEU A 140 9.56 -50.45 -13.84
C LEU A 140 8.56 -51.19 -14.74
N ALA A 141 7.33 -50.67 -14.82
CA ALA A 141 6.30 -51.24 -15.68
C ALA A 141 6.17 -50.43 -16.98
N PHE A 142 6.26 -51.09 -18.13
CA PHE A 142 6.06 -50.48 -19.44
C PHE A 142 4.74 -50.96 -20.01
N ARG A 143 3.82 -50.03 -20.26
CA ARG A 143 2.60 -50.31 -21.02
C ARG A 143 2.79 -49.88 -22.45
N THR A 144 2.51 -50.79 -23.36
CA THR A 144 2.64 -50.59 -24.79
C THR A 144 1.41 -51.19 -25.45
N SER A 145 0.66 -50.41 -26.22
CA SER A 145 -0.45 -50.91 -27.03
C SER A 145 0.10 -51.43 -28.36
N TRP A 146 0.17 -52.74 -28.54
CA TRP A 146 0.67 -53.35 -29.78
C TRP A 146 -0.47 -53.89 -30.64
N THR A 147 -0.38 -53.66 -31.93
CA THR A 147 -1.07 -54.44 -32.95
C THR A 147 -0.25 -55.72 -33.21
N SER A 148 -0.92 -56.87 -33.22
CA SER A 148 -0.29 -58.20 -33.24
C SER A 148 0.60 -58.43 -34.46
N GLY A 149 1.83 -58.96 -34.27
CA GLY A 149 2.56 -59.63 -35.36
C GLY A 149 4.10 -59.57 -35.36
N SER A 150 4.75 -58.76 -34.52
CA SER A 150 6.23 -58.63 -34.52
C SER A 150 6.81 -58.85 -33.12
N ALA A 151 7.91 -59.62 -33.03
CA ALA A 151 8.69 -59.77 -31.80
C ALA A 151 9.36 -58.45 -31.44
N VAL A 152 9.39 -58.10 -30.15
CA VAL A 152 9.93 -56.82 -29.68
C VAL A 152 11.20 -57.09 -28.88
N LYS A 153 12.29 -56.43 -29.26
CA LYS A 153 13.54 -56.45 -28.51
C LYS A 153 13.73 -55.10 -27.82
N LEU A 154 13.68 -55.09 -26.49
CA LEU A 154 14.17 -53.95 -25.71
C LEU A 154 15.69 -53.92 -25.85
N SER A 155 16.18 -52.95 -26.61
CA SER A 155 17.61 -52.76 -26.86
C SER A 155 17.99 -51.37 -26.36
N ASN A 156 19.18 -51.24 -25.76
CA ASN A 156 19.74 -49.99 -25.24
C ASN A 156 18.93 -49.36 -24.09
N LEU A 157 18.21 -50.17 -23.30
CA LEU A 157 17.55 -49.68 -22.09
C LEU A 157 18.60 -49.63 -20.98
N SER A 158 19.02 -48.42 -20.59
CA SER A 158 19.97 -48.25 -19.48
C SER A 158 19.28 -47.60 -18.29
N VAL A 159 19.45 -48.18 -17.09
CA VAL A 159 19.07 -47.56 -15.82
C VAL A 159 20.34 -47.05 -15.16
N THR A 160 20.43 -45.74 -14.99
CA THR A 160 21.54 -45.13 -14.25
C THR A 160 21.11 -44.85 -12.82
N LEU A 161 21.74 -45.51 -11.85
CA LEU A 161 21.57 -45.22 -10.43
C LEU A 161 22.71 -44.29 -9.99
N SER A 162 22.36 -43.14 -9.40
CA SER A 162 23.34 -42.23 -8.79
C SER A 162 23.14 -42.17 -7.28
N THR A 163 24.22 -42.38 -6.54
CA THR A 163 24.31 -42.15 -5.09
C THR A 163 25.04 -40.86 -4.76
N ALA A 164 25.69 -40.24 -5.74
CA ALA A 164 26.13 -38.87 -5.61
C ALA A 164 24.87 -38.02 -5.60
N ALA A 165 24.64 -37.30 -4.50
CA ALA A 165 23.78 -36.13 -4.54
C ALA A 165 24.24 -35.33 -5.78
N PRO A 166 23.34 -34.97 -6.71
CA PRO A 166 23.75 -34.10 -7.81
C PRO A 166 24.51 -32.95 -7.17
N SER A 167 25.72 -32.65 -7.64
CA SER A 167 26.43 -31.48 -7.14
C SER A 167 25.50 -30.31 -7.39
N ILE A 168 24.82 -29.84 -6.36
CA ILE A 168 23.89 -28.74 -6.52
C ILE A 168 24.80 -27.58 -6.90
N PRO A 169 24.65 -27.03 -8.11
CA PRO A 169 25.45 -25.88 -8.50
C PRO A 169 25.24 -24.86 -7.40
N ASN A 170 26.32 -24.37 -6.80
CA ASN A 170 26.36 -23.25 -5.84
C ASN A 170 26.05 -23.42 -4.34
N GLU A 171 26.15 -24.60 -3.74
CA GLU A 171 25.98 -24.73 -2.27
C GLU A 171 27.16 -24.21 -1.42
N THR A 172 28.28 -23.86 -2.06
CA THR A 172 29.47 -23.34 -1.39
C THR A 172 30.00 -22.11 -2.12
N CYS A 173 30.79 -21.30 -1.44
CA CYS A 173 31.56 -20.21 -2.04
C CYS A 173 32.40 -20.65 -3.26
N ALA A 174 32.91 -21.88 -3.26
CA ALA A 174 33.76 -22.42 -4.34
C ALA A 174 32.95 -22.76 -5.60
N THR A 175 31.68 -23.11 -5.42
CA THR A 175 30.77 -23.49 -6.50
C THR A 175 29.77 -22.39 -6.84
N ALA A 176 29.95 -21.19 -6.29
CA ALA A 176 29.03 -20.06 -6.46
C ALA A 176 28.75 -19.76 -7.93
N THR A 177 27.47 -19.56 -8.26
CA THR A 177 27.07 -19.21 -9.63
C THR A 177 27.37 -17.75 -9.90
N ASP A 178 28.16 -17.46 -10.95
CA ASP A 178 28.38 -16.08 -11.38
C ASP A 178 27.13 -15.51 -12.07
N ILE A 179 26.51 -14.52 -11.43
CA ILE A 179 25.31 -13.83 -11.93
C ILE A 179 25.65 -12.48 -12.57
N THR A 180 26.94 -12.09 -12.59
CA THR A 180 27.42 -10.83 -13.15
C THR A 180 26.94 -10.59 -14.59
N PRO A 181 27.06 -11.55 -15.53
CA PRO A 181 26.65 -11.31 -16.92
C PRO A 181 25.15 -11.03 -17.06
N ASN A 182 24.34 -11.79 -16.29
CA ASN A 182 22.88 -11.67 -16.30
C ASN A 182 22.44 -10.34 -15.70
N LEU A 183 23.10 -9.89 -14.62
CA LEU A 183 22.77 -8.64 -13.95
C LEU A 183 23.33 -7.40 -14.65
N ALA A 184 24.51 -7.48 -15.28
CA ALA A 184 25.13 -6.34 -15.95
C ALA A 184 24.27 -5.80 -17.10
N THR A 185 23.59 -6.68 -17.83
CA THR A 185 22.69 -6.32 -18.93
C THR A 185 21.32 -5.82 -18.44
N ALA A 186 20.84 -6.33 -17.31
CA ALA A 186 19.53 -6.00 -16.78
C ALA A 186 19.54 -4.78 -15.83
N LEU A 187 20.66 -4.51 -15.14
CA LEU A 187 20.79 -3.48 -14.11
C LEU A 187 21.54 -2.23 -14.58
N THR A 188 21.22 -1.75 -15.79
CA THR A 188 21.96 -0.67 -16.48
C THR A 188 21.70 0.72 -15.90
N GLY A 189 20.62 0.93 -15.13
CA GLY A 189 20.30 2.23 -14.53
C GLY A 189 19.57 2.14 -13.18
N PRO A 190 19.46 3.25 -12.43
CA PRO A 190 18.63 3.35 -11.24
C PRO A 190 17.19 2.88 -11.49
N GLY A 191 16.62 2.12 -10.56
CA GLY A 191 15.24 1.62 -10.64
C GLY A 191 15.04 0.40 -11.53
N THR A 192 16.11 -0.13 -12.13
CA THR A 192 16.04 -1.39 -12.88
C THR A 192 16.01 -2.59 -11.93
N SER A 193 15.28 -3.62 -12.34
CA SER A 193 15.00 -4.83 -11.56
C SER A 193 15.14 -6.04 -12.45
N THR A 194 15.69 -7.13 -11.91
CA THR A 194 15.64 -8.42 -12.59
C THR A 194 15.48 -9.57 -11.60
N ILE A 195 14.85 -10.63 -12.08
CA ILE A 195 14.59 -11.84 -11.30
C ILE A 195 15.49 -12.93 -11.86
N LEU A 196 16.32 -13.50 -11.00
CA LEU A 196 17.16 -14.62 -11.37
C LEU A 196 16.31 -15.91 -11.43
N PRO A 197 16.68 -16.88 -12.29
CA PRO A 197 16.01 -18.18 -12.33
C PRO A 197 15.91 -18.81 -10.94
N SER A 198 14.74 -19.37 -10.60
CA SER A 198 14.56 -20.04 -9.31
C SER A 198 15.50 -21.24 -9.20
N VAL A 199 16.19 -21.38 -8.07
CA VAL A 199 17.07 -22.52 -7.81
C VAL A 199 16.37 -23.49 -6.87
N LEU A 200 16.38 -24.79 -7.23
CA LEU A 200 15.78 -25.85 -6.44
C LEU A 200 16.62 -26.08 -5.18
N MET A 201 15.95 -26.04 -4.01
CA MET A 201 16.52 -26.46 -2.75
C MET A 201 16.44 -27.99 -2.65
N VAL A 202 17.56 -28.65 -2.39
CA VAL A 202 17.54 -30.09 -2.10
C VAL A 202 17.33 -30.30 -0.61
N ALA A 203 16.39 -31.17 -0.28
CA ALA A 203 15.98 -31.50 1.08
C ALA A 203 17.04 -32.38 1.78
N GLY A 204 18.25 -31.88 1.96
CA GLY A 204 19.33 -32.71 2.50
C GLY A 204 20.61 -32.00 2.93
N SER A 205 20.84 -30.73 2.57
CA SER A 205 22.08 -30.06 2.95
C SER A 205 22.11 -29.73 4.45
N SER A 206 22.56 -30.73 5.22
CA SER A 206 23.09 -30.56 6.56
C SER A 206 24.18 -29.50 6.53
N ALA A 207 24.17 -28.59 7.49
CA ALA A 207 25.15 -27.51 7.70
C ALA A 207 26.54 -27.86 7.14
N ALA A 208 26.85 -27.38 5.93
CA ALA A 208 28.11 -27.70 5.30
C ALA A 208 29.27 -27.04 6.05
N VAL A 209 30.41 -27.73 6.10
CA VAL A 209 31.70 -27.13 6.48
C VAL A 209 31.93 -25.91 5.58
N GLY A 210 32.22 -24.74 6.16
CA GLY A 210 32.51 -23.51 5.40
C GLY A 210 31.35 -22.52 5.25
N GLN A 211 30.22 -22.70 5.94
CA GLN A 211 29.20 -21.66 6.01
C GLN A 211 29.70 -20.44 6.81
N PRO A 212 29.55 -19.21 6.31
CA PRO A 212 29.95 -18.01 7.02
C PRO A 212 29.01 -17.80 8.20
N THR A 213 29.53 -17.16 9.25
CA THR A 213 28.68 -16.64 10.32
C THR A 213 27.95 -15.41 9.80
N PHE A 214 26.63 -15.37 10.00
CA PHE A 214 25.80 -14.23 9.62
C PHE A 214 25.60 -13.34 10.86
N GLY A 215 26.11 -12.11 10.83
CA GLY A 215 26.05 -11.19 11.98
C GLY A 215 24.63 -10.83 12.46
N CYS A 216 23.63 -10.95 11.59
CA CYS A 216 22.21 -10.66 11.87
C CYS A 216 21.43 -11.88 12.37
N SER A 217 22.05 -13.06 12.52
CA SER A 217 21.37 -14.22 13.09
C SER A 217 22.32 -15.03 13.97
N ALA A 218 21.92 -15.22 15.23
CA ALA A 218 22.57 -16.17 16.13
C ALA A 218 22.21 -17.64 15.79
N ALA A 219 21.17 -17.87 14.98
CA ALA A 219 20.76 -19.19 14.57
C ALA A 219 21.67 -19.73 13.46
N ALA A 220 21.89 -21.05 13.46
CA ALA A 220 22.58 -21.70 12.36
C ALA A 220 21.85 -21.46 11.04
N VAL A 221 22.59 -21.03 10.03
CA VAL A 221 22.09 -20.88 8.66
C VAL A 221 22.33 -22.18 7.91
N THR A 222 21.27 -22.73 7.32
CA THR A 222 21.33 -23.98 6.57
C THR A 222 20.86 -23.77 5.13
N ARG A 223 21.18 -24.72 4.26
CA ARG A 223 20.68 -24.80 2.89
C ARG A 223 20.92 -23.51 2.10
N THR A 224 22.19 -23.10 2.06
CA THR A 224 22.60 -21.87 1.40
C THR A 224 22.81 -22.05 -0.09
N ILE A 225 22.46 -21.02 -0.85
CA ILE A 225 22.72 -20.87 -2.28
C ILE A 225 23.64 -19.66 -2.44
N TRP A 226 24.74 -19.84 -3.17
CA TRP A 226 25.79 -18.84 -3.33
C TRP A 226 25.80 -18.26 -4.75
N TYR A 227 25.75 -16.95 -4.85
CA TYR A 227 25.93 -16.25 -6.11
C TYR A 227 27.18 -15.38 -6.04
N LYS A 228 27.96 -15.33 -7.12
CA LYS A 228 29.04 -14.36 -7.29
C LYS A 228 28.52 -13.20 -8.13
N PHE A 229 28.77 -11.98 -7.69
CA PHE A 229 28.28 -10.77 -8.32
C PHE A 229 29.33 -9.67 -8.30
N GLN A 230 29.65 -9.11 -9.46
CA GLN A 230 30.35 -7.83 -9.58
C GLN A 230 29.35 -6.77 -10.07
N PRO A 231 29.12 -5.69 -9.31
CA PRO A 231 28.18 -4.66 -9.74
C PRO A 231 28.72 -3.93 -10.97
N PRO A 232 27.87 -3.66 -11.98
CA PRO A 232 28.29 -2.92 -13.18
C PRO A 232 28.63 -1.44 -12.90
N ALA A 233 28.22 -0.89 -11.76
CA ALA A 233 28.52 0.47 -11.33
C ALA A 233 28.52 0.54 -9.79
N SER A 234 29.35 1.42 -9.21
CA SER A 234 29.31 1.66 -7.76
C SER A 234 28.01 2.38 -7.42
N ALA A 235 27.10 1.69 -6.75
CA ALA A 235 25.73 2.12 -6.53
C ALA A 235 25.07 1.29 -5.41
N PRO A 236 23.92 1.73 -4.87
CA PRO A 236 23.11 0.86 -4.05
C PRO A 236 22.40 -0.22 -4.86
N TYR A 237 22.47 -1.44 -4.38
CA TYR A 237 21.76 -2.60 -4.92
C TYR A 237 20.87 -3.18 -3.84
N ARG A 238 19.76 -3.80 -4.21
CA ARG A 238 18.85 -4.50 -3.29
C ARG A 238 18.69 -5.95 -3.70
N PHE A 239 18.90 -6.86 -2.77
CA PHE A 239 18.69 -8.31 -2.96
C PHE A 239 17.49 -8.78 -2.13
N GLN A 240 16.56 -9.52 -2.75
CA GLN A 240 15.31 -9.93 -2.10
C GLN A 240 14.95 -11.39 -2.39
N THR A 241 14.34 -12.06 -1.40
CA THR A 241 13.89 -13.46 -1.51
C THR A 241 12.57 -13.65 -0.76
N CYS A 242 11.44 -13.28 -1.38
CA CYS A 242 10.09 -13.49 -0.84
C CYS A 242 9.10 -14.02 -1.91
N THR A 243 7.94 -14.54 -1.49
CA THR A 243 6.89 -15.10 -2.37
C THR A 243 6.32 -14.11 -3.40
N SER A 244 6.33 -12.80 -3.11
CA SER A 244 5.93 -11.76 -4.06
C SER A 244 6.94 -11.54 -5.19
N SER A 245 8.17 -12.08 -5.06
CA SER A 245 9.22 -12.04 -6.10
C SER A 245 9.11 -13.18 -7.12
N GLY A 246 8.25 -14.18 -6.89
CA GLY A 246 7.84 -15.17 -7.88
C GLY A 246 7.90 -16.64 -7.40
N THR A 247 6.87 -17.38 -7.81
CA THR A 247 6.59 -18.81 -7.55
C THR A 247 6.06 -19.17 -6.15
N ILE A 248 5.04 -20.05 -6.15
CA ILE A 248 4.18 -20.45 -5.02
C ILE A 248 4.93 -21.27 -3.94
N ASN A 249 6.24 -21.51 -4.10
CA ASN A 249 7.01 -22.48 -3.30
C ASN A 249 8.30 -21.89 -2.70
N SER A 250 8.32 -20.58 -2.44
CA SER A 250 9.46 -19.93 -1.78
C SER A 250 9.61 -20.45 -0.36
N VAL A 251 10.86 -20.68 0.04
CA VAL A 251 11.21 -21.09 1.41
C VAL A 251 10.82 -19.97 2.39
N SER A 252 10.38 -20.32 3.61
CA SER A 252 10.17 -19.37 4.70
C SER A 252 11.39 -19.29 5.62
N ASN A 253 11.44 -18.21 6.42
CA ASN A 253 12.55 -17.89 7.34
C ASN A 253 13.89 -17.73 6.61
N ASN A 254 13.86 -16.99 5.51
CA ASN A 254 15.01 -16.77 4.66
C ASN A 254 15.99 -15.81 5.35
N ILE A 255 17.27 -15.99 5.06
CA ILE A 255 18.32 -15.03 5.37
C ILE A 255 19.07 -14.73 4.08
N ILE A 256 19.44 -13.48 3.90
CA ILE A 256 20.35 -13.08 2.84
C ILE A 256 21.59 -12.48 3.52
N GLY A 257 22.77 -12.79 2.98
CA GLY A 257 24.04 -12.20 3.39
C GLY A 257 24.85 -11.81 2.17
N ILE A 258 25.56 -10.69 2.28
CA ILE A 258 26.45 -10.15 1.27
C ILE A 258 27.85 -10.17 1.85
N PHE A 259 28.79 -10.78 1.16
CA PHE A 259 30.19 -10.90 1.60
C PHE A 259 31.13 -10.39 0.50
N GLU A 260 32.26 -9.77 0.86
CA GLU A 260 33.28 -9.43 -0.12
C GLU A 260 33.94 -10.71 -0.68
N TYR A 261 34.12 -10.78 -2.00
CA TYR A 261 34.86 -11.86 -2.66
C TYR A 261 36.35 -11.52 -2.73
N ASN A 262 37.18 -12.40 -2.17
CA ASN A 262 38.63 -12.35 -2.33
C ASN A 262 39.10 -13.42 -3.33
N PRO A 263 39.62 -13.07 -4.52
CA PRO A 263 40.09 -14.07 -5.49
C PRO A 263 41.30 -14.86 -4.99
N ALA A 264 42.10 -14.34 -4.06
CA ALA A 264 43.25 -15.04 -3.50
C ALA A 264 42.84 -16.13 -2.50
N ASP A 265 41.65 -15.99 -1.90
CA ASP A 265 41.10 -16.97 -0.97
C ASP A 265 39.55 -16.98 -1.07
N PRO A 266 38.98 -17.57 -2.14
CA PRO A 266 37.55 -17.51 -2.44
C PRO A 266 36.63 -18.04 -1.32
N CYS A 267 37.14 -18.91 -0.46
CA CYS A 267 36.39 -19.56 0.61
C CYS A 267 37.03 -19.38 1.99
N GLY A 268 37.92 -18.41 2.11
CA GLY A 268 38.61 -18.08 3.35
C GLY A 268 37.72 -17.40 4.37
N VAL A 269 38.33 -16.53 5.18
CA VAL A 269 37.58 -15.64 6.07
C VAL A 269 36.80 -14.63 5.23
N LEU A 270 35.49 -14.84 5.12
CA LEU A 270 34.60 -13.96 4.39
C LEU A 270 34.27 -12.73 5.24
N THR A 271 34.48 -11.54 4.67
CA THR A 271 34.10 -10.27 5.30
C THR A 271 32.66 -9.95 4.94
N GLN A 272 31.76 -9.97 5.93
CA GLN A 272 30.36 -9.65 5.72
C GLN A 272 30.18 -8.14 5.49
N VAL A 273 29.51 -7.78 4.41
CA VAL A 273 29.16 -6.41 4.03
C VAL A 273 27.78 -6.04 4.56
N ALA A 274 26.79 -6.92 4.38
CA ALA A 274 25.42 -6.70 4.83
C ALA A 274 24.74 -8.05 5.08
N CYS A 275 23.75 -8.10 5.97
CA CYS A 275 22.86 -9.25 6.07
C CYS A 275 21.51 -8.87 6.66
N SER A 276 20.50 -9.72 6.44
CA SER A 276 19.14 -9.54 6.98
C SER A 276 18.44 -10.87 7.07
N THR A 277 17.72 -11.06 8.18
CA THR A 277 16.78 -12.17 8.38
C THR A 277 15.39 -11.71 7.95
N LEU A 278 14.76 -12.43 7.04
CA LEU A 278 13.52 -12.03 6.40
C LEU A 278 12.40 -13.04 6.72
N THR A 279 11.32 -12.55 7.32
CA THR A 279 10.05 -13.29 7.37
C THR A 279 9.18 -12.81 6.20
N CYS A 280 8.82 -13.72 5.29
CA CYS A 280 8.05 -13.43 4.07
C CYS A 280 6.59 -12.99 4.31
N THR A 281 6.19 -12.70 5.55
CA THR A 281 4.84 -12.27 5.92
C THR A 281 4.66 -10.78 5.61
N GLY A 282 4.14 -10.47 4.42
CA GLY A 282 3.58 -9.14 4.12
C GLY A 282 4.32 -8.29 3.09
N GLY A 283 5.45 -8.72 2.54
CA GLY A 283 6.14 -7.98 1.49
C GLY A 283 7.54 -8.52 1.17
N ALA A 284 8.10 -8.11 0.02
CA ALA A 284 9.49 -8.36 -0.30
C ALA A 284 10.37 -7.43 0.54
N LEU A 285 10.76 -7.88 1.73
CA LEU A 285 11.83 -7.26 2.48
C LEU A 285 13.16 -7.66 1.80
N GLY A 286 13.99 -6.67 1.50
CA GLY A 286 15.26 -6.83 0.80
C GLY A 286 16.42 -6.30 1.62
N ILE A 287 17.63 -6.69 1.25
CA ILE A 287 18.86 -6.08 1.75
C ILE A 287 19.35 -5.11 0.71
N PRO A 288 19.16 -3.80 0.90
CA PRO A 288 19.91 -2.86 0.12
C PRO A 288 21.28 -2.59 0.75
N VAL A 289 22.26 -2.42 -0.12
CA VAL A 289 23.68 -2.34 0.22
C VAL A 289 24.37 -1.52 -0.85
N GLU A 290 25.26 -0.63 -0.45
CA GLU A 290 26.16 0.04 -1.40
C GLU A 290 27.28 -0.90 -1.80
N LEU A 291 27.42 -1.15 -3.10
CA LEU A 291 28.45 -2.02 -3.64
C LEU A 291 29.35 -1.25 -4.61
N ASP A 292 30.63 -1.58 -4.62
CA ASP A 292 31.67 -0.96 -5.44
C ASP A 292 31.91 -1.79 -6.71
N ALA A 293 31.85 -1.17 -7.89
CA ALA A 293 32.11 -1.82 -9.18
C ALA A 293 33.51 -2.42 -9.32
N SER A 294 34.49 -1.94 -8.55
CA SER A 294 35.84 -2.49 -8.54
C SER A 294 35.97 -3.78 -7.74
N LYS A 295 34.94 -4.14 -6.95
CA LYS A 295 34.92 -5.33 -6.10
C LYS A 295 33.94 -6.37 -6.62
N SER A 296 34.16 -7.63 -6.25
CA SER A 296 33.15 -8.68 -6.41
C SER A 296 32.62 -9.09 -5.04
N TYR A 297 31.43 -9.66 -5.02
CA TYR A 297 30.70 -10.02 -3.82
C TYR A 297 30.11 -11.42 -3.95
N TYR A 298 29.96 -12.09 -2.82
CA TYR A 298 29.04 -13.21 -2.68
C TYR A 298 27.68 -12.72 -2.20
N VAL A 299 26.61 -13.13 -2.86
CA VAL A 299 25.23 -13.03 -2.39
C VAL A 299 24.81 -14.42 -1.95
N VAL A 300 24.57 -14.59 -0.65
CA VAL A 300 24.24 -15.87 -0.05
C VAL A 300 22.80 -15.83 0.43
N VAL A 301 21.98 -16.74 -0.09
CA VAL A 301 20.60 -16.93 0.37
C VAL A 301 20.53 -18.22 1.15
N GLY A 302 19.98 -18.21 2.35
CA GLY A 302 19.83 -19.41 3.17
C GLY A 302 18.57 -19.41 4.01
N ARG A 303 18.45 -20.39 4.90
CA ARG A 303 17.37 -20.50 5.87
C ARG A 303 17.90 -20.40 7.28
N THR A 304 17.24 -19.61 8.11
CA THR A 304 17.53 -19.58 9.55
C THR A 304 16.93 -20.80 10.24
N GLY A 305 17.72 -21.46 11.08
CA GLY A 305 17.31 -22.63 11.84
C GLY A 305 17.49 -23.96 11.10
N THR A 306 17.18 -25.04 11.83
CA THR A 306 17.45 -26.43 11.40
C THR A 306 16.17 -27.24 11.11
N THR A 307 14.99 -26.63 11.26
CA THR A 307 13.72 -27.31 11.01
C THR A 307 13.66 -27.89 9.59
N ALA A 308 12.90 -28.97 9.42
CA ALA A 308 12.64 -29.54 8.10
C ALA A 308 11.91 -28.51 7.21
N LEU A 309 12.10 -28.61 5.89
CA LEU A 309 11.33 -27.79 4.95
C LEU A 309 9.87 -28.21 5.00
N GLY A 310 8.96 -27.24 4.97
CA GLY A 310 7.54 -27.52 4.73
C GLY A 310 7.36 -28.18 3.37
N SER A 311 6.31 -28.99 3.19
CA SER A 311 6.05 -29.70 1.92
C SER A 311 5.87 -28.78 0.70
N ALA A 312 5.55 -27.50 0.93
CA ALA A 312 5.44 -26.45 -0.08
C ALA A 312 6.75 -25.67 -0.32
N GLU A 313 7.76 -25.79 0.54
CA GLU A 313 9.01 -25.02 0.45
C GLU A 313 10.03 -25.77 -0.40
N LYS A 314 10.28 -25.29 -1.62
CA LYS A 314 11.13 -26.04 -2.56
C LYS A 314 12.19 -25.21 -3.27
N ARG A 315 12.07 -23.88 -3.30
CA ARG A 315 12.93 -23.04 -4.14
C ARG A 315 13.27 -21.73 -3.46
N TYR A 316 14.45 -21.19 -3.76
CA TYR A 316 14.69 -19.76 -3.62
C TYR A 316 14.54 -19.09 -4.97
N GLN A 317 14.01 -17.88 -4.95
CA GLN A 317 14.11 -16.96 -6.05
C GLN A 317 14.76 -15.68 -5.55
N LEU A 318 15.87 -15.32 -6.18
CA LEU A 318 16.61 -14.10 -5.87
C LEU A 318 16.20 -13.02 -6.88
N ARG A 319 15.68 -11.91 -6.36
CA ARG A 319 15.51 -10.67 -7.10
C ARG A 319 16.67 -9.75 -6.76
N ALA A 320 17.22 -9.10 -7.78
CA ALA A 320 18.22 -8.05 -7.63
C ALA A 320 17.70 -6.77 -8.29
N ASP A 321 17.74 -5.66 -7.55
CA ASP A 321 17.42 -4.33 -8.05
C ASP A 321 18.68 -3.45 -7.95
N ARG A 322 18.87 -2.54 -8.91
CA ARG A 322 19.77 -1.40 -8.73
C ARG A 322 18.93 -0.23 -8.28
N VAL A 323 19.15 0.23 -7.05
CA VAL A 323 18.37 1.31 -6.44
C VAL A 323 18.96 2.65 -6.86
N ALA A 324 18.15 3.71 -6.84
CA ALA A 324 18.70 5.05 -6.96
C ALA A 324 19.65 5.34 -5.80
N PRO A 325 20.80 6.01 -6.04
CA PRO A 325 21.63 6.54 -4.97
C PRO A 325 20.77 7.28 -3.95
N LEU A 326 21.08 7.11 -2.67
CA LEU A 326 20.41 7.89 -1.65
C LEU A 326 20.70 9.39 -1.87
N PRO A 327 19.74 10.27 -1.57
CA PRO A 327 19.97 11.70 -1.59
C PRO A 327 21.20 12.09 -0.75
N ALA A 328 22.05 12.97 -1.29
CA ALA A 328 23.24 13.46 -0.59
C ALA A 328 22.85 14.23 0.68
N CYS A 329 23.61 14.04 1.76
CA CYS A 329 23.39 14.75 3.01
C CYS A 329 23.58 16.25 2.80
N THR A 330 22.59 17.04 3.20
CA THR A 330 22.75 18.50 3.26
C THR A 330 23.09 18.96 4.67
N THR A 331 22.63 18.20 5.67
CA THR A 331 22.87 18.47 7.09
C THR A 331 23.15 17.15 7.80
N SER A 332 24.21 17.10 8.60
CA SER A 332 24.47 15.99 9.52
C SER A 332 23.95 16.33 10.91
N GLU A 333 23.48 15.34 11.64
CA GLU A 333 23.12 15.49 13.04
C GLU A 333 24.32 15.82 13.94
N THR A 334 24.05 16.20 15.18
CA THR A 334 25.07 16.42 16.21
C THR A 334 24.56 15.94 17.56
N GLU A 335 25.29 15.00 18.17
CA GLU A 335 24.93 14.41 19.46
C GLU A 335 25.43 15.22 20.66
N PRO A 336 24.71 15.22 21.82
CA PRO A 336 23.45 14.52 22.08
C PRO A 336 22.22 15.26 21.52
N ASN A 337 21.25 14.54 20.95
CA ASN A 337 19.99 15.12 20.43
C ASN A 337 18.72 14.32 20.84
N ASP A 338 18.77 13.56 21.92
CA ASP A 338 17.78 12.58 22.36
C ASP A 338 16.52 13.15 23.05
N SER A 339 16.44 14.48 23.19
CA SER A 339 15.31 15.17 23.81
C SER A 339 14.91 16.43 23.02
N LYS A 340 13.66 16.89 23.16
CA LYS A 340 13.22 18.18 22.55
C LYS A 340 14.15 19.34 22.92
N ALA A 341 14.64 19.37 24.16
CA ALA A 341 15.54 20.41 24.66
C ALA A 341 16.96 20.33 24.06
N ALA A 342 17.43 19.12 23.73
CA ALA A 342 18.73 18.89 23.10
C ALA A 342 18.66 18.78 21.57
N SER A 343 17.47 18.85 20.98
CA SER A 343 17.24 18.57 19.57
C SER A 343 18.10 19.40 18.61
N ASN A 344 18.50 18.80 17.50
CA ASN A 344 19.18 19.53 16.45
C ASN A 344 18.19 20.43 15.70
N VAL A 345 18.49 21.72 15.63
CA VAL A 345 17.68 22.68 14.87
C VAL A 345 18.15 22.69 13.42
N VAL A 346 17.25 22.34 12.51
CA VAL A 346 17.55 22.26 11.07
C VAL A 346 16.51 23.03 10.28
N THR A 347 16.95 23.82 9.32
CA THR A 347 16.06 24.47 8.34
C THR A 347 16.20 23.76 7.01
N LEU A 348 15.09 23.24 6.48
CA LEU A 348 15.08 22.47 5.24
C LEU A 348 14.28 23.18 4.15
N ASN A 349 14.80 23.11 2.93
CA ASN A 349 14.09 23.34 1.68
C ASN A 349 13.65 21.99 1.10
N ALA A 350 12.68 22.01 0.18
CA ALA A 350 12.35 20.81 -0.59
C ALA A 350 13.61 20.26 -1.31
N GLY A 351 13.83 18.95 -1.20
CA GLY A 351 14.98 18.22 -1.72
C GLY A 351 16.15 18.06 -0.74
N GLN A 352 16.21 18.85 0.33
CA GLN A 352 17.29 18.77 1.34
C GLN A 352 17.11 17.57 2.29
N VAL A 353 18.22 17.13 2.88
CA VAL A 353 18.37 15.82 3.54
C VAL A 353 19.12 15.97 4.86
N ILE A 354 18.50 15.49 5.94
CA ILE A 354 19.15 15.25 7.23
C ILE A 354 19.77 13.86 7.21
N CYS A 355 20.99 13.71 7.72
CA CYS A 355 21.63 12.42 7.90
C CYS A 355 22.05 12.24 9.36
N GLY A 356 21.89 11.01 9.86
CA GLY A 356 22.29 10.63 11.20
C GLY A 356 22.38 9.11 11.36
N ASN A 357 22.67 8.65 12.56
CA ASN A 357 22.85 7.27 12.95
C ASN A 357 22.30 7.04 14.36
N SER A 358 21.13 6.40 14.43
CA SER A 358 20.58 5.86 15.67
C SER A 358 20.39 4.36 15.53
N THR A 359 20.93 3.62 16.49
CA THR A 359 20.81 2.17 16.63
C THR A 359 19.80 1.78 17.71
N GLY A 360 19.01 2.71 18.26
CA GLY A 360 18.11 2.37 19.35
C GLY A 360 16.94 3.31 19.56
N SER A 361 16.21 3.04 20.63
CA SER A 361 14.96 3.71 20.98
C SER A 361 15.00 4.30 22.39
N ASP A 362 16.17 4.43 23.00
CA ASP A 362 16.31 5.02 24.33
C ASP A 362 15.98 6.52 24.25
N THR A 363 15.21 7.01 25.22
CA THR A 363 14.79 8.43 25.32
C THR A 363 15.35 9.11 26.57
N LEU A 364 16.19 8.39 27.32
CA LEU A 364 16.72 8.80 28.62
C LEU A 364 18.25 8.83 28.63
N THR A 365 18.91 7.96 27.85
CA THR A 365 20.37 7.85 27.81
C THR A 365 20.90 8.28 26.43
N PRO A 366 21.60 9.42 26.32
CA PRO A 366 22.15 9.87 25.04
C PRO A 366 23.20 8.90 24.45
N GLY A 367 23.28 8.86 23.12
CA GLY A 367 24.33 8.17 22.35
C GLY A 367 23.76 7.29 21.25
N LEU A 368 24.57 6.41 20.65
CA LEU A 368 24.12 5.60 19.49
C LEU A 368 22.84 4.77 19.74
N THR A 369 22.53 4.43 20.98
CA THR A 369 21.30 3.69 21.33
C THR A 369 20.09 4.58 21.65
N SER A 370 20.23 5.90 21.65
CA SER A 370 19.11 6.84 21.80
C SER A 370 18.35 7.04 20.50
N VAL A 371 17.16 7.62 20.64
CA VAL A 371 16.47 8.28 19.54
C VAL A 371 17.16 9.59 19.19
N ASP A 372 16.99 10.03 17.95
CA ASP A 372 17.45 11.34 17.51
C ASP A 372 16.25 12.27 17.33
N ILE A 373 16.34 13.47 17.89
CA ILE A 373 15.27 14.46 17.79
C ILE A 373 15.78 15.70 17.04
N PHE A 374 15.01 16.10 16.03
CA PHE A 374 15.23 17.28 15.22
C PHE A 374 14.10 18.28 15.44
N LYS A 375 14.43 19.56 15.65
CA LYS A 375 13.49 20.66 15.43
C LYS A 375 13.62 21.09 13.98
N VAL A 376 12.74 20.55 13.13
CA VAL A 376 12.74 20.81 11.69
C VAL A 376 11.91 22.04 11.40
N LYS A 377 12.54 23.07 10.82
CA LYS A 377 11.89 24.24 10.26
C LYS A 377 11.75 24.08 8.75
N ALA A 378 10.53 24.06 8.25
CA ALA A 378 10.29 24.14 6.80
C ALA A 378 10.59 25.56 6.29
N ASN A 379 11.49 25.69 5.31
CA ASN A 379 11.76 26.96 4.66
C ASN A 379 10.68 27.26 3.62
N VAL A 380 9.61 27.93 4.06
CA VAL A 380 8.53 28.37 3.18
C VAL A 380 8.90 29.73 2.59
N ALA A 381 9.15 29.78 1.27
CA ALA A 381 9.48 31.02 0.59
C ALA A 381 8.40 32.09 0.83
N ALA A 382 8.82 33.33 1.12
CA ALA A 382 7.92 34.46 1.31
C ALA A 382 6.98 34.64 0.10
N GLY A 383 5.71 34.92 0.34
CA GLY A 383 4.70 35.07 -0.70
C GLY A 383 3.29 35.19 -0.14
N PRO A 384 2.26 35.09 -0.99
CA PRO A 384 0.88 35.03 -0.54
C PRO A 384 0.67 33.87 0.45
N ALA A 385 -0.26 34.06 1.38
CA ALA A 385 -0.70 33.02 2.29
C ALA A 385 -1.13 31.79 1.47
N ARG A 386 -0.65 30.61 1.88
CA ARG A 386 -0.95 29.34 1.23
C ARG A 386 -0.80 28.19 2.22
N ILE A 387 -1.29 27.02 1.83
CA ILE A 387 -1.11 25.77 2.57
C ILE A 387 -0.05 24.98 1.82
N VAL A 388 1.02 24.58 2.53
CA VAL A 388 2.10 23.78 1.94
C VAL A 388 2.17 22.46 2.69
N LYS A 389 2.01 21.35 1.96
CA LYS A 389 2.25 20.01 2.47
C LYS A 389 3.74 19.75 2.44
N HIS A 390 4.29 19.29 3.56
CA HIS A 390 5.66 18.80 3.67
C HIS A 390 5.63 17.31 3.99
N GLN A 391 6.48 16.54 3.33
CA GLN A 391 6.69 15.13 3.68
C GLN A 391 8.16 14.90 3.99
N LEU A 392 8.43 14.30 5.14
CA LEU A 392 9.75 13.87 5.56
C LEU A 392 9.87 12.38 5.29
N ARG A 393 10.59 12.03 4.23
CA ARG A 393 10.81 10.66 3.79
C ARG A 393 12.10 10.14 4.39
N ASN A 394 11.99 9.13 5.23
CA ASN A 394 13.14 8.41 5.76
C ASN A 394 13.58 7.33 4.78
N PHE A 395 14.69 7.59 4.11
CA PHE A 395 15.44 6.61 3.37
C PHE A 395 16.46 5.97 4.29
N THR A 396 16.19 4.74 4.67
CA THR A 396 17.23 3.86 5.21
C THR A 396 17.38 2.70 4.26
N PHE A 397 18.61 2.25 4.08
CA PHE A 397 18.84 1.01 3.36
C PHE A 397 18.08 -0.12 4.07
N THR A 398 18.26 -0.29 5.37
CA THR A 398 17.62 -1.42 6.06
C THR A 398 16.09 -1.29 6.22
N GLY A 399 15.50 -0.11 6.02
CA GLY A 399 14.08 0.15 6.27
C GLY A 399 13.70 0.11 7.76
N THR A 400 14.69 0.06 8.66
CA THR A 400 14.46 -0.29 10.06
C THR A 400 14.15 0.91 10.94
N ASN A 401 14.76 2.07 10.71
CA ASN A 401 14.50 3.25 11.52
C ASN A 401 13.04 3.70 11.38
N ASN A 402 12.41 4.10 12.48
CA ASN A 402 11.13 4.79 12.47
C ASN A 402 11.34 6.30 12.44
N ILE A 403 10.37 7.03 11.91
CA ILE A 403 10.27 8.48 11.89
C ILE A 403 8.89 8.89 12.40
N GLU A 404 8.85 9.82 13.34
CA GLU A 404 7.63 10.25 14.02
C GLU A 404 7.62 11.78 14.15
N ILE A 405 6.43 12.38 14.13
CA ILE A 405 6.25 13.79 14.52
C ILE A 405 5.80 13.82 15.97
N LEU A 406 6.47 14.64 16.78
CA LEU A 406 6.19 14.80 18.20
C LEU A 406 5.37 16.07 18.47
N GLY A 407 4.56 15.98 19.51
CA GLY A 407 3.73 17.05 20.05
C GLY A 407 3.73 17.05 21.58
N ILE A 408 2.71 17.67 22.14
CA ILE A 408 2.37 17.63 23.57
C ILE A 408 1.00 17.00 23.76
N GLY A 409 0.73 16.40 24.91
CA GLY A 409 -0.61 15.92 25.23
C GLY A 409 -1.54 17.05 25.68
N GLN A 410 -2.83 16.77 25.73
CA GLN A 410 -3.80 17.61 26.45
C GLN A 410 -4.70 16.74 27.33
N THR A 411 -5.27 17.32 28.38
CA THR A 411 -6.22 16.64 29.26
C THR A 411 -7.37 17.58 29.57
N ALA A 412 -8.59 17.16 29.24
CA ALA A 412 -9.79 17.98 29.36
C ALA A 412 -9.59 19.37 28.76
N GLY A 413 -9.02 19.42 27.55
CA GLY A 413 -8.79 20.63 26.75
C GLY A 413 -7.81 21.61 27.37
N ALA A 414 -6.96 21.15 28.28
CA ALA A 414 -5.81 21.90 28.78
C ALA A 414 -4.53 21.23 28.31
N ALA A 415 -3.63 21.99 27.68
CA ALA A 415 -2.34 21.48 27.23
C ALA A 415 -1.51 20.97 28.42
N THR A 416 -0.74 19.90 28.19
CA THR A 416 0.17 19.30 29.19
C THR A 416 1.61 19.28 28.64
N PRO A 417 2.31 20.42 28.64
CA PRO A 417 3.58 20.59 27.91
C PRO A 417 4.72 19.65 28.33
N ALA A 418 4.65 19.08 29.53
CA ALA A 418 5.63 18.12 30.03
C ALA A 418 5.46 16.71 29.44
N THR A 419 4.35 16.43 28.75
CA THR A 419 4.11 15.13 28.12
C THR A 419 4.63 15.13 26.69
N LEU A 420 5.35 14.08 26.33
CA LEU A 420 5.74 13.83 24.95
C LEU A 420 4.67 12.96 24.32
N SER A 421 3.97 13.49 23.33
CA SER A 421 3.00 12.74 22.54
C SER A 421 3.50 12.53 21.13
N VAL A 422 3.24 11.36 20.55
CA VAL A 422 3.42 11.14 19.11
C VAL A 422 2.17 11.69 18.42
N LEU A 423 2.35 12.66 17.52
CA LEU A 423 1.29 13.20 16.68
C LEU A 423 1.07 12.30 15.48
N GLU A 424 2.15 11.96 14.78
CA GLU A 424 2.13 11.10 13.61
C GLU A 424 3.23 10.05 13.74
N ASN A 425 2.92 8.81 13.38
CA ASN A 425 3.88 7.71 13.33
C ASN A 425 4.16 7.32 11.87
N THR A 426 5.24 6.57 11.66
CA THR A 426 5.69 6.14 10.34
C THR A 426 4.58 5.56 9.51
N SER A 427 4.57 5.95 8.24
CA SER A 427 3.75 5.31 7.24
C SER A 427 4.53 4.88 6.01
N PHE A 428 4.07 3.80 5.40
CA PHE A 428 4.64 3.28 4.18
C PHE A 428 3.98 3.96 2.99
N LEU A 429 4.80 4.45 2.05
CA LEU A 429 4.27 4.84 0.75
C LEU A 429 3.70 3.60 0.04
N PRO A 430 2.53 3.69 -0.63
CA PRO A 430 1.99 2.59 -1.42
C PRO A 430 3.04 2.03 -2.39
N GLY A 431 3.37 0.75 -2.24
CA GLY A 431 4.35 0.06 -3.08
C GLY A 431 5.82 0.18 -2.67
N ALA A 432 6.14 0.92 -1.60
CA ALA A 432 7.52 1.06 -1.08
C ALA A 432 7.60 0.67 0.40
N ILE A 433 7.86 -0.61 0.66
CA ILE A 433 7.90 -1.20 2.01
C ILE A 433 9.05 -0.63 2.88
N THR A 434 10.04 0.02 2.25
CA THR A 434 11.21 0.61 2.92
C THR A 434 11.15 2.14 3.05
N ASP A 435 10.23 2.79 2.35
CA ASP A 435 10.14 4.25 2.37
C ASP A 435 9.09 4.66 3.39
N LYS A 436 9.58 4.89 4.61
CA LYS A 436 8.77 5.44 5.69
C LYS A 436 8.69 6.96 5.54
N HIS A 437 7.55 7.54 5.84
CA HIS A 437 7.40 8.98 5.89
C HIS A 437 6.48 9.44 7.01
N VAL A 438 6.63 10.70 7.35
CA VAL A 438 5.65 11.50 8.09
C VAL A 438 5.35 12.78 7.31
N GLN A 439 4.22 13.42 7.58
CA GLN A 439 3.86 14.65 6.89
C GLN A 439 3.25 15.71 7.79
N PHE A 440 3.32 16.96 7.36
CA PHE A 440 2.69 18.07 8.06
C PHE A 440 2.38 19.17 7.06
N TYR A 441 1.49 20.08 7.45
CA TYR A 441 1.10 21.21 6.63
C TYR A 441 1.54 22.48 7.34
N THR A 442 2.31 23.34 6.68
CA THR A 442 2.49 24.71 7.16
C THR A 442 1.35 25.59 6.68
N LEU A 443 0.88 26.47 7.54
CA LEU A 443 -0.24 27.37 7.32
C LEU A 443 0.22 28.82 7.21
N GLY A 444 -0.25 29.52 6.17
CA GLY A 444 -0.08 30.96 6.02
C GLY A 444 1.26 31.39 5.42
N ASN A 445 1.44 32.70 5.23
CA ASN A 445 2.69 33.34 4.81
C ASN A 445 2.64 34.87 5.03
N PRO A 446 3.67 35.51 5.61
CA PRO A 446 4.83 34.89 6.24
C PRO A 446 4.39 34.12 7.48
N VAL A 447 4.77 32.85 7.51
CA VAL A 447 4.71 32.05 8.73
C VAL A 447 5.64 32.77 9.71
N ALA A 448 5.19 33.10 10.92
CA ALA A 448 6.10 33.70 11.89
C ALA A 448 7.35 32.81 12.01
N ALA A 449 8.50 33.39 12.37
CA ALA A 449 9.78 32.68 12.27
C ALA A 449 9.78 31.31 12.99
N ASP A 450 8.90 31.12 14.00
CA ASP A 450 8.75 29.89 14.76
C ASP A 450 7.53 29.02 14.40
N ASP A 451 6.66 29.48 13.51
CA ASP A 451 5.38 28.83 13.23
C ASP A 451 5.48 27.68 12.20
N ALA A 452 6.61 27.54 11.49
CA ALA A 452 6.87 26.48 10.50
C ALA A 452 7.74 25.33 11.04
N ASN A 453 7.71 25.10 12.36
CA ASN A 453 8.51 24.08 13.01
C ASN A 453 7.70 22.81 13.31
N VAL A 454 8.37 21.67 13.34
CA VAL A 454 7.90 20.42 13.93
C VAL A 454 9.06 19.74 14.66
N TYR A 455 8.75 18.99 15.72
CA TYR A 455 9.72 18.06 16.30
C TYR A 455 9.59 16.71 15.60
N VAL A 456 10.70 16.20 15.09
CA VAL A 456 10.78 14.94 14.35
C VAL A 456 11.71 14.02 15.11
N ARG A 457 11.24 12.82 15.42
CA ARG A 457 12.01 11.78 16.08
C ARG A 457 12.38 10.70 15.07
N VAL A 458 13.65 10.32 15.03
CA VAL A 458 14.12 9.12 14.34
C VAL A 458 14.53 8.12 15.40
N SER A 459 14.00 6.90 15.35
CA SER A 459 14.39 5.83 16.27
C SER A 459 14.94 4.65 15.50
N GLY A 460 16.08 4.14 15.93
CA GLY A 460 16.67 2.92 15.39
C GLY A 460 16.14 1.65 16.01
N VAL A 461 16.64 0.54 15.48
CA VAL A 461 16.63 -0.77 16.15
C VAL A 461 18.09 -1.18 16.36
N PRO A 462 18.42 -2.08 17.31
CA PRO A 462 19.80 -2.50 17.56
C PRO A 462 20.58 -3.05 16.35
N GLN A 463 19.89 -3.33 15.24
CA GLN A 463 20.44 -3.82 13.98
C GLN A 463 20.62 -2.72 12.92
N ALA A 464 20.16 -1.49 13.18
CA ALA A 464 20.31 -0.33 12.30
C ALA A 464 21.76 0.19 12.41
N VAL A 465 22.69 -0.48 11.72
CA VAL A 465 24.11 -0.08 11.70
C VAL A 465 24.42 0.92 10.57
N THR A 466 23.42 1.35 9.81
CA THR A 466 23.56 2.24 8.65
C THR A 466 22.93 3.58 8.93
N ASP A 467 23.57 4.66 8.47
CA ASP A 467 23.03 6.01 8.55
C ASP A 467 21.63 6.09 7.91
N TYR A 468 20.71 6.77 8.58
CA TYR A 468 19.43 7.13 8.01
C TYR A 468 19.53 8.45 7.27
N ARG A 469 18.60 8.68 6.34
CA ARG A 469 18.49 9.93 5.58
C ARG A 469 17.05 10.39 5.50
N VAL A 470 16.75 11.53 6.11
CA VAL A 470 15.41 12.13 6.07
C VAL A 470 15.40 13.25 5.05
N GLN A 471 14.75 13.04 3.90
CA GLN A 471 14.58 14.07 2.87
C GLN A 471 13.23 14.76 3.02
N MET A 472 13.21 16.09 2.89
CA MET A 472 11.96 16.82 2.79
C MET A 472 11.50 16.98 1.34
N THR A 473 10.25 16.68 1.04
CA THR A 473 9.55 17.16 -0.17
C THR A 473 8.48 18.16 0.23
N SER A 474 8.05 19.01 -0.70
CA SER A 474 7.00 20.00 -0.43
C SER A 474 6.14 20.26 -1.66
N SER A 475 4.85 20.48 -1.45
CA SER A 475 3.88 20.79 -2.50
C SER A 475 2.80 21.72 -1.98
N ASP A 476 2.39 22.69 -2.78
CA ASP A 476 1.24 23.54 -2.44
C ASP A 476 -0.06 22.73 -2.46
N VAL A 477 -0.98 23.09 -1.56
CA VAL A 477 -2.31 22.50 -1.45
C VAL A 477 -3.34 23.58 -1.78
N THR A 478 -4.16 23.32 -2.79
CA THR A 478 -5.26 24.20 -3.18
C THR A 478 -6.56 23.74 -2.51
N PRO A 479 -7.15 24.54 -1.61
CA PRO A 479 -8.46 24.21 -1.04
C PRO A 479 -9.54 24.11 -2.12
N VAL A 480 -10.46 23.16 -1.94
CA VAL A 480 -11.60 22.96 -2.83
C VAL A 480 -12.67 24.01 -2.55
N ASP A 481 -13.09 24.76 -3.56
CA ASP A 481 -14.19 25.73 -3.42
C ASP A 481 -15.52 25.01 -3.18
N LEU A 482 -16.28 25.45 -2.17
CA LEU A 482 -17.64 24.98 -1.99
C LEU A 482 -18.58 25.51 -3.08
N ALA A 483 -19.55 24.69 -3.48
CA ALA A 483 -20.49 25.02 -4.54
C ALA A 483 -21.45 26.19 -4.20
N ARG A 484 -21.60 26.53 -2.91
CA ARG A 484 -22.52 27.56 -2.42
C ARG A 484 -21.80 28.54 -1.50
N THR A 485 -22.09 29.81 -1.69
CA THR A 485 -21.76 30.88 -0.74
C THR A 485 -22.76 30.87 0.43
N LEU A 486 -22.27 30.94 1.66
CA LEU A 486 -23.09 30.88 2.87
C LEU A 486 -23.52 32.27 3.33
N ARG A 487 -24.57 32.32 4.16
CA ARG A 487 -24.98 33.54 4.85
C ARG A 487 -24.27 33.72 6.18
N PRO A 488 -23.96 34.96 6.60
CA PRO A 488 -23.45 35.24 7.94
C PRO A 488 -24.48 34.84 8.99
N GLY A 489 -24.00 34.45 10.16
CA GLY A 489 -24.83 34.01 11.26
C GLY A 489 -24.36 32.66 11.81
N THR A 490 -25.27 31.94 12.46
CA THR A 490 -24.98 30.61 13.01
C THR A 490 -24.89 29.61 11.88
N ILE A 491 -23.70 29.02 11.71
CA ILE A 491 -23.43 27.96 10.74
C ILE A 491 -23.04 26.71 11.51
N THR A 492 -23.60 25.57 11.11
CA THR A 492 -23.25 24.24 11.62
C THR A 492 -22.54 23.44 10.55
N ILE A 493 -21.36 22.91 10.85
CA ILE A 493 -20.60 21.96 10.01
C ILE A 493 -20.66 20.61 10.73
N ASN A 494 -21.11 19.56 10.03
CA ASN A 494 -21.45 18.28 10.63
C ASN A 494 -21.05 17.10 9.74
N THR A 495 -20.25 16.17 10.26
CA THR A 495 -19.88 14.92 9.57
C THR A 495 -20.75 13.74 10.03
N VAL A 496 -21.54 13.91 11.09
CA VAL A 496 -22.44 12.88 11.64
C VAL A 496 -23.44 12.43 10.58
N GLY A 497 -23.41 11.13 10.26
CA GLY A 497 -24.22 10.47 9.26
C GLY A 497 -23.83 10.80 7.81
N GLN A 498 -22.65 11.40 7.58
CA GLN A 498 -22.22 11.84 6.24
C GLN A 498 -21.12 10.96 5.62
N THR A 499 -20.49 10.09 6.41
CA THR A 499 -19.30 9.32 6.00
C THR A 499 -19.61 7.86 5.57
N GLY A 500 -20.88 7.45 5.63
CA GLY A 500 -21.34 6.14 5.17
C GLY A 500 -22.24 5.42 6.19
N THR A 501 -22.40 4.10 6.04
CA THR A 501 -23.19 3.27 6.95
C THR A 501 -22.50 3.03 8.29
N SER A 502 -21.17 3.06 8.30
CA SER A 502 -20.36 3.14 9.52
C SER A 502 -19.81 4.56 9.57
N GLN A 503 -20.14 5.30 10.63
CA GLN A 503 -19.58 6.63 10.83
C GLN A 503 -18.07 6.48 10.97
N THR A 504 -17.35 7.13 10.07
CA THR A 504 -15.93 7.35 10.20
C THR A 504 -15.72 8.36 11.30
N ASP A 505 -14.76 8.10 12.19
CA ASP A 505 -14.20 9.13 13.05
C ASP A 505 -13.83 10.33 12.19
N THR A 506 -14.05 11.57 12.64
CA THR A 506 -13.62 12.76 11.88
C THR A 506 -13.02 13.77 12.83
N ASP A 507 -12.11 14.62 12.34
CA ASP A 507 -11.62 15.79 13.08
C ASP A 507 -11.58 17.00 12.16
N MET A 508 -12.04 18.16 12.64
CA MET A 508 -12.15 19.38 11.85
C MET A 508 -11.60 20.64 12.52
N ILE A 509 -11.00 21.50 11.70
CA ILE A 509 -10.43 22.79 12.10
C ILE A 509 -10.84 23.87 11.09
N ILE A 510 -11.29 25.04 11.58
CA ILE A 510 -11.53 26.22 10.74
C ILE A 510 -10.35 27.19 10.83
N LEU A 511 -9.94 27.66 9.66
CA LEU A 511 -8.90 28.65 9.45
C LEU A 511 -9.49 29.95 8.90
N ASP A 512 -8.86 31.09 9.21
CA ASP A 512 -9.20 32.39 8.63
C ASP A 512 -8.65 32.57 7.20
N SER A 513 -8.88 33.74 6.60
CA SER A 513 -8.39 34.07 5.25
C SER A 513 -6.86 34.09 5.09
N ASN A 514 -6.11 34.10 6.21
CA ASN A 514 -4.65 34.01 6.25
C ASN A 514 -4.16 32.61 6.67
N PHE A 515 -5.06 31.63 6.75
CA PHE A 515 -4.84 30.27 7.24
C PHE A 515 -4.47 30.17 8.73
N LYS A 516 -4.81 31.16 9.56
CA LYS A 516 -4.64 31.05 11.01
C LYS A 516 -5.80 30.26 11.62
N VAL A 517 -5.48 29.34 12.53
CA VAL A 517 -6.48 28.57 13.27
C VAL A 517 -7.29 29.48 14.22
N PHE A 518 -8.61 29.34 14.19
CA PHE A 518 -9.49 29.93 15.20
C PHE A 518 -9.52 29.06 16.46
N SER A 519 -9.24 29.65 17.62
CA SER A 519 -9.03 28.89 18.86
C SER A 519 -10.25 28.08 19.33
N ASP A 520 -11.45 28.50 18.95
CA ASP A 520 -12.72 27.88 19.32
C ASP A 520 -13.38 27.15 18.15
N PHE A 521 -12.78 27.07 16.96
CA PHE A 521 -13.40 26.44 15.78
C PHE A 521 -12.70 25.13 15.43
N ILE A 522 -12.51 24.28 16.44
CA ILE A 522 -12.00 22.92 16.28
C ILE A 522 -12.96 21.93 16.93
N ASN A 523 -13.10 20.74 16.37
CA ASN A 523 -13.95 19.70 16.92
C ASN A 523 -13.54 18.34 16.35
N ASP A 524 -13.19 17.41 17.22
CA ASP A 524 -12.95 16.00 16.89
C ASP A 524 -14.29 15.25 16.96
N ASP A 525 -14.92 15.25 18.14
CA ASP A 525 -16.17 14.51 18.35
C ASP A 525 -17.38 15.43 18.54
N GLU A 526 -18.55 15.00 18.04
CA GLU A 526 -19.77 15.77 18.29
C GLU A 526 -20.09 15.91 19.79
N PRO A 527 -20.61 17.07 20.23
CA PRO A 527 -20.89 17.32 21.64
C PRO A 527 -21.79 16.25 22.28
N SER A 528 -21.56 15.97 23.56
CA SER A 528 -22.42 15.09 24.37
C SER A 528 -23.89 15.52 24.27
N PRO A 529 -24.85 14.57 24.12
CA PRO A 529 -24.72 13.13 24.35
C PRO A 529 -24.45 12.29 23.09
N GLY A 530 -23.96 12.87 22.00
CA GLY A 530 -23.58 12.09 20.82
C GLY A 530 -22.55 11.00 21.17
N SER A 531 -22.49 9.93 20.36
CA SER A 531 -21.51 8.84 20.45
C SER A 531 -21.03 8.31 19.07
N SER A 532 -21.20 9.07 18.00
CA SER A 532 -20.97 8.63 16.62
C SER A 532 -19.52 8.71 16.15
N LEU A 533 -18.69 9.48 16.85
CA LEU A 533 -17.31 9.85 16.44
C LEU A 533 -17.27 10.84 15.27
N GLY A 534 -18.42 11.39 14.87
CA GLY A 534 -18.47 12.39 13.82
C GLY A 534 -18.30 13.77 14.42
N SER A 535 -17.45 14.63 13.88
CA SER A 535 -17.36 16.01 14.30
C SER A 535 -18.64 16.80 14.00
N LYS A 536 -19.00 17.70 14.91
CA LYS A 536 -20.05 18.71 14.76
C LYS A 536 -19.64 20.04 15.40
N LEU A 537 -19.45 21.05 14.56
CA LEU A 537 -19.08 22.41 14.95
C LEU A 537 -20.23 23.38 14.65
N THR A 538 -20.71 24.12 15.65
CA THR A 538 -21.70 25.20 15.47
C THR A 538 -21.12 26.53 15.96
N ARG A 539 -20.90 27.49 15.07
CA ARG A 539 -20.31 28.80 15.39
C ARG A 539 -21.01 29.93 14.64
N THR A 540 -20.79 31.16 15.08
CA THR A 540 -21.23 32.36 14.36
C THR A 540 -20.14 32.80 13.40
N PHE A 541 -20.44 32.86 12.11
CA PHE A 541 -19.54 33.32 11.07
C PHE A 541 -19.97 34.71 10.60
N THR A 542 -19.02 35.63 10.53
CA THR A 542 -19.21 36.91 9.85
C THR A 542 -18.94 36.75 8.35
N ALA A 543 -19.34 37.73 7.54
CA ALA A 543 -18.94 37.77 6.14
C ALA A 543 -17.41 37.70 5.99
N GLY A 544 -16.93 36.87 5.07
CA GLY A 544 -15.50 36.62 4.90
C GLY A 544 -15.19 35.33 4.14
N THR A 545 -13.89 35.03 4.03
CA THR A 545 -13.39 33.75 3.52
C THR A 545 -12.78 32.97 4.68
N TYR A 546 -13.18 31.70 4.79
CA TYR A 546 -12.71 30.75 5.78
C TYR A 546 -12.22 29.49 5.05
N TYR A 547 -11.45 28.67 5.74
CA TYR A 547 -11.05 27.37 5.23
C TYR A 547 -11.35 26.29 6.26
N LEU A 548 -11.89 25.17 5.80
CA LEU A 548 -12.10 23.97 6.59
C LEU A 548 -10.99 22.98 6.29
N ALA A 549 -10.23 22.58 7.31
CA ALA A 549 -9.35 21.42 7.29
C ALA A 549 -10.08 20.25 7.96
N ILE A 550 -10.15 19.09 7.30
CA ILE A 550 -10.86 17.91 7.81
C ILE A 550 -10.12 16.62 7.51
N ALA A 551 -10.12 15.69 8.46
CA ALA A 551 -9.47 14.38 8.40
C ALA A 551 -10.30 13.32 9.15
N GLU A 552 -9.82 12.07 9.21
CA GLU A 552 -10.44 11.00 10.03
C GLU A 552 -10.28 11.24 11.52
N TYR A 553 -9.10 11.36 12.09
CA TYR A 553 -8.99 11.64 13.53
C TYR A 553 -7.60 12.19 13.83
N ASN A 554 -7.40 12.68 15.06
CA ASN A 554 -6.13 13.25 15.53
C ASN A 554 -5.58 14.35 14.61
N LEU A 555 -6.44 15.27 14.14
CA LEU A 555 -5.98 16.45 13.43
C LEU A 555 -5.46 17.48 14.45
N ALA A 556 -4.15 17.49 14.64
CA ALA A 556 -3.51 18.28 15.68
C ALA A 556 -3.02 19.65 15.20
N THR A 557 -3.23 20.63 16.06
CA THR A 557 -2.68 21.99 16.01
C THR A 557 -2.19 22.38 17.42
N ASN A 558 -1.70 23.61 17.64
CA ASN A 558 -1.30 24.08 18.97
C ASN A 558 -2.48 24.63 19.81
N VAL A 559 -3.69 24.59 19.28
CA VAL A 559 -4.93 25.02 19.92
C VAL A 559 -5.57 23.85 20.65
N THR A 560 -5.93 24.05 21.91
CA THR A 560 -6.61 23.06 22.76
C THR A 560 -8.08 22.87 22.39
N SER A 561 -8.61 21.65 22.52
CA SER A 561 -10.02 21.32 22.24
C SER A 561 -10.99 22.16 23.11
N PRO A 562 -11.99 22.82 22.51
CA PRO A 562 -12.95 23.65 23.21
C PRO A 562 -13.87 22.81 24.12
N THR A 563 -14.68 23.46 24.94
CA THR A 563 -15.53 22.76 25.92
C THR A 563 -16.68 21.98 25.31
N ASP A 564 -17.08 22.30 24.08
CA ASP A 564 -18.13 21.62 23.34
C ASP A 564 -17.60 20.49 22.44
N ASP A 565 -16.28 20.30 22.37
CA ASP A 565 -15.70 19.07 21.84
C ASP A 565 -15.82 17.95 22.89
N ARG A 566 -16.31 16.77 22.48
CA ARG A 566 -16.39 15.62 23.39
C ARG A 566 -15.01 14.99 23.61
N TRP A 567 -14.14 14.98 22.60
CA TRP A 567 -12.79 14.43 22.72
C TRP A 567 -11.75 15.52 23.00
N ARG A 568 -11.45 15.70 24.28
CA ARG A 568 -10.55 16.75 24.77
C ARG A 568 -9.23 16.19 25.30
N GLY A 569 -8.82 15.04 24.76
CA GLY A 569 -7.62 14.29 25.15
C GLY A 569 -6.63 14.07 24.01
N GLY A 570 -6.91 14.59 22.81
CA GLY A 570 -6.06 14.43 21.64
C GLY A 570 -4.71 15.15 21.77
N PRO A 571 -3.70 14.76 20.99
CA PRO A 571 -2.39 15.41 21.06
C PRO A 571 -2.41 16.77 20.35
N LEU A 572 -1.48 17.65 20.70
CA LEU A 572 -1.34 19.01 20.17
C LEU A 572 0.05 19.20 19.54
N SER A 573 0.12 20.02 18.50
CA SER A 573 1.39 20.54 17.99
C SER A 573 2.03 21.51 18.98
N ASP A 574 3.36 21.53 19.06
CA ASP A 574 4.11 22.55 19.80
C ASP A 574 4.02 23.94 19.11
N PHE A 575 3.67 24.00 17.82
CA PHE A 575 3.78 25.20 16.98
C PHE A 575 2.45 25.53 16.27
N GLY A 576 2.11 26.81 16.15
CA GLY A 576 0.77 27.24 15.70
C GLY A 576 0.56 27.37 14.21
N GLY A 577 1.62 27.47 13.41
CA GLY A 577 1.52 27.49 11.94
C GLY A 577 1.63 26.12 11.30
N VAL A 578 1.39 25.02 12.05
CA VAL A 578 1.41 23.67 11.49
C VAL A 578 0.14 22.89 11.84
N LEU A 579 -0.28 22.05 10.90
CA LEU A 579 -1.24 20.97 11.11
C LEU A 579 -0.56 19.63 10.88
N VAL A 580 -0.84 18.68 11.76
CA VAL A 580 -0.36 17.30 11.66
C VAL A 580 -1.57 16.40 11.82
N ARG A 581 -1.70 15.39 10.98
CA ARG A 581 -2.75 14.38 11.15
C ARG A 581 -2.12 13.13 11.74
N GLY A 582 -2.67 12.66 12.85
CA GLY A 582 -2.30 11.40 13.46
C GLY A 582 -3.21 10.23 13.08
N ASP A 583 -2.69 9.03 13.21
CA ASP A 583 -3.35 7.75 13.01
C ASP A 583 -2.42 6.69 13.62
N SER A 584 -2.98 5.63 14.19
CA SER A 584 -2.23 4.45 14.63
C SER A 584 -2.13 3.38 13.54
N SER A 585 -2.92 3.51 12.47
CA SER A 585 -3.01 2.58 11.35
C SER A 585 -3.06 3.36 10.04
N PRO A 586 -1.95 3.51 9.29
CA PRO A 586 -1.97 4.16 7.98
C PRO A 586 -2.97 3.46 7.04
N ASN A 587 -4.18 3.99 6.93
CA ASN A 587 -5.13 3.55 5.92
C ASN A 587 -4.59 4.03 4.56
N ALA A 588 -4.06 3.10 3.77
CA ALA A 588 -3.51 3.39 2.45
C ALA A 588 -4.56 3.88 1.44
N THR A 589 -5.85 3.85 1.80
CA THR A 589 -6.96 4.25 0.96
C THR A 589 -7.48 5.64 1.34
N PRO A 590 -7.96 6.44 0.37
CA PRO A 590 -8.76 7.62 0.64
C PRO A 590 -9.89 7.31 1.63
N THR A 591 -10.05 8.13 2.66
CA THR A 591 -11.19 7.98 3.57
C THR A 591 -12.25 9.02 3.27
N ASN A 592 -13.51 8.59 3.26
CA ASN A 592 -14.67 9.46 3.18
C ASN A 592 -14.78 10.34 4.44
N VAL A 593 -14.58 11.64 4.26
CA VAL A 593 -14.76 12.69 5.29
C VAL A 593 -15.87 13.65 4.87
N GLY A 594 -16.89 13.13 4.17
CA GLY A 594 -18.07 13.87 3.75
C GLY A 594 -18.71 14.65 4.90
N PHE A 595 -19.25 15.82 4.60
CA PHE A 595 -19.83 16.70 5.61
C PHE A 595 -21.04 17.46 5.07
N LYS A 596 -21.82 17.99 6.01
CA LYS A 596 -22.97 18.84 5.77
C LYS A 596 -22.75 20.20 6.44
N ILE A 597 -23.02 21.28 5.70
CA ILE A 597 -23.04 22.63 6.25
C ILE A 597 -24.47 23.15 6.24
N THR A 598 -24.93 23.68 7.38
CA THR A 598 -26.26 24.28 7.54
C THR A 598 -26.10 25.75 7.95
N ASP A 599 -26.72 26.66 7.20
CA ASP A 599 -26.89 28.07 7.56
C ASP A 599 -28.39 28.45 7.51
N SER A 600 -28.71 29.74 7.49
CA SER A 600 -30.10 30.22 7.40
C SER A 600 -30.82 29.89 6.08
N GLU A 601 -30.09 29.54 5.02
CA GLU A 601 -30.66 29.16 3.71
C GLU A 601 -30.80 27.62 3.56
N GLY A 602 -30.37 26.86 4.56
CA GLY A 602 -30.52 25.41 4.63
C GLY A 602 -29.21 24.66 4.39
N ASP A 603 -29.32 23.39 3.99
CA ASP A 603 -28.21 22.43 3.98
C ASP A 603 -27.41 22.45 2.66
N VAL A 604 -26.10 22.28 2.77
CA VAL A 604 -25.16 21.92 1.68
C VAL A 604 -24.47 20.63 2.08
N ILE A 605 -24.68 19.57 1.31
CA ILE A 605 -23.96 18.30 1.50
C ILE A 605 -22.77 18.29 0.54
N THR A 606 -21.58 18.06 1.08
CA THR A 606 -20.32 18.00 0.33
C THR A 606 -19.74 16.60 0.45
N ALA A 607 -19.66 15.90 -0.68
CA ALA A 607 -18.89 14.66 -0.77
C ALA A 607 -17.40 15.00 -0.69
N ALA A 608 -16.69 14.37 0.24
CA ALA A 608 -15.30 14.68 0.52
C ALA A 608 -14.54 13.40 0.87
N SER A 609 -13.28 13.31 0.46
CA SER A 609 -12.38 12.26 0.90
C SER A 609 -10.96 12.79 1.06
N THR A 610 -10.18 12.21 1.98
CA THR A 610 -8.75 12.52 2.08
C THR A 610 -8.03 12.01 0.83
N PRO A 611 -7.09 12.77 0.23
CA PRO A 611 -6.38 12.32 -0.98
C PRO A 611 -5.52 11.05 -0.81
N GLY A 612 -5.10 10.74 0.41
CA GLY A 612 -4.21 9.63 0.72
C GLY A 612 -4.05 9.40 2.22
N PRO A 613 -3.15 8.47 2.61
CA PRO A 613 -2.83 8.24 4.02
C PRO A 613 -2.26 9.53 4.63
N TRP A 614 -2.70 9.87 5.84
CA TRP A 614 -2.28 11.08 6.59
C TRP A 614 -2.67 12.41 5.95
N ASP A 615 -3.36 12.38 4.81
CA ASP A 615 -3.78 13.62 4.18
C ASP A 615 -4.94 14.27 4.91
N VAL A 616 -4.95 15.60 4.83
CA VAL A 616 -6.01 16.48 5.28
C VAL A 616 -6.70 17.04 4.04
N ALA A 617 -8.04 16.99 4.02
CA ALA A 617 -8.82 17.62 2.97
C ALA A 617 -9.08 19.09 3.35
N PHE A 618 -8.89 20.00 2.39
CA PHE A 618 -9.06 21.44 2.60
C PHE A 618 -10.18 21.98 1.72
N PHE A 619 -11.09 22.76 2.30
CA PHE A 619 -12.21 23.38 1.60
C PHE A 619 -12.24 24.89 1.85
N LYS A 620 -12.57 25.67 0.84
CA LYS A 620 -12.78 27.12 0.97
C LYS A 620 -14.26 27.40 1.18
N ILE A 621 -14.57 28.08 2.28
CA ILE A 621 -15.91 28.54 2.64
C ILE A 621 -15.97 30.04 2.40
N VAL A 622 -16.90 30.49 1.56
CA VAL A 622 -17.20 31.91 1.39
C VAL A 622 -18.50 32.21 2.12
N VAL A 623 -18.44 33.14 3.06
CA VAL A 623 -19.62 33.71 3.73
C VAL A 623 -19.83 35.09 3.13
N ALA A 624 -20.81 35.24 2.24
CA ALA A 624 -21.08 36.54 1.64
C ALA A 624 -21.64 37.49 2.71
N PRO A 625 -21.44 38.81 2.57
CA PRO A 625 -22.29 39.77 3.27
C PRO A 625 -23.76 39.39 3.05
N VAL A 626 -24.60 39.56 4.08
CA VAL A 626 -26.03 39.69 3.83
C VAL A 626 -26.10 40.86 2.85
N ALA A 627 -26.47 40.57 1.59
CA ALA A 627 -26.74 41.65 0.66
C ALA A 627 -27.68 42.56 1.44
N SER A 628 -27.31 43.82 1.60
CA SER A 628 -28.26 44.81 2.07
C SER A 628 -29.30 44.92 0.96
N GLY A 629 -30.15 43.90 0.83
CA GLY A 629 -31.52 44.00 0.38
C GLY A 629 -32.16 44.85 1.43
N GLY A 630 -31.79 46.13 1.39
CA GLY A 630 -32.48 47.16 2.04
C GLY A 630 -33.88 47.11 1.47
N CYS A 631 -34.76 46.47 2.22
CA CYS A 631 -35.81 47.28 2.82
C CYS A 631 -35.17 48.19 3.88
N ASN A 632 -34.19 49.03 3.51
CA ASN A 632 -34.37 50.41 3.88
C ASN A 632 -35.70 50.70 3.20
N PRO A 633 -36.73 51.17 3.91
CA PRO A 633 -37.79 51.87 3.22
C PRO A 633 -37.07 52.71 2.18
N ALA A 634 -37.42 52.58 0.89
CA ALA A 634 -37.02 53.63 -0.03
C ALA A 634 -37.36 54.89 0.75
N ASP A 635 -36.36 55.70 1.06
CA ASP A 635 -36.61 56.97 1.68
C ASP A 635 -37.30 57.77 0.58
N ILE A 636 -38.60 57.51 0.44
CA ILE A 636 -39.50 58.21 -0.46
C ILE A 636 -39.47 59.69 -0.09
N ALA A 637 -38.99 60.02 1.11
CA ALA A 637 -38.84 61.38 1.59
C ALA A 637 -37.37 61.73 1.89
N CYS A 638 -36.43 61.66 0.94
CA CYS A 638 -35.28 62.58 0.94
C CYS A 638 -34.76 62.93 -0.46
N ASP A 639 -34.85 64.23 -0.76
CA ASP A 639 -33.83 65.01 -1.47
C ASP A 639 -32.46 64.31 -1.64
N ASP A 640 -32.08 64.02 -2.89
CA ASP A 640 -30.74 63.77 -3.49
C ASP A 640 -29.53 63.22 -2.69
N GLY A 641 -29.69 62.71 -1.47
CA GLY A 641 -28.63 62.08 -0.67
C GLY A 641 -27.59 63.04 -0.08
N ILE A 642 -27.83 64.36 -0.04
CA ILE A 642 -26.94 65.32 0.63
C ILE A 642 -27.57 65.77 1.96
N PRO A 643 -26.93 65.54 3.13
CA PRO A 643 -27.41 66.15 4.37
C PRO A 643 -27.36 67.67 4.24
N LEU A 644 -28.52 68.33 4.13
CA LEU A 644 -28.57 69.79 4.16
C LEU A 644 -28.08 70.26 5.52
N ALA A 645 -26.96 71.00 5.51
CA ALA A 645 -26.55 71.80 6.66
C ALA A 645 -27.73 72.71 7.02
N ALA A 646 -28.14 72.66 8.29
CA ALA A 646 -29.29 73.40 8.80
C ALA A 646 -29.26 74.88 8.37
N ALA A 647 -30.02 75.20 7.32
CA ALA A 647 -30.25 76.58 6.91
C ALA A 647 -31.29 77.17 7.88
N PRO A 648 -31.00 78.29 8.56
CA PRO A 648 -31.95 78.92 9.48
C PRO A 648 -33.14 79.48 8.69
N GLY A 649 -34.27 78.78 8.71
CA GLY A 649 -35.52 79.23 8.10
C GLY A 649 -36.45 78.16 7.57
N CYS A 650 -36.03 76.91 7.46
CA CYS A 650 -36.93 75.81 7.09
C CYS A 650 -37.77 75.39 8.30
N VAL A 651 -39.07 75.66 8.21
CA VAL A 651 -40.06 75.21 9.19
C VAL A 651 -40.19 73.70 9.06
N ASN A 652 -40.03 73.00 10.18
CA ASN A 652 -40.10 71.54 10.28
C ASN A 652 -41.52 71.02 10.03
N SER A 653 -41.98 71.02 8.78
CA SER A 653 -43.04 70.11 8.34
C SER A 653 -42.43 69.14 7.34
N ASN A 654 -41.95 68.00 7.85
CA ASN A 654 -41.95 66.79 7.05
C ASN A 654 -43.41 66.55 6.65
N THR A 655 -43.79 66.91 5.43
CA THR A 655 -45.17 66.80 4.92
C THR A 655 -45.56 65.37 4.57
N GLY A 656 -44.74 64.38 4.93
CA GLY A 656 -44.91 63.01 4.45
C GLY A 656 -44.64 62.89 2.95
N PRO A 657 -44.57 61.66 2.45
CA PRO A 657 -44.58 61.37 1.02
C PRO A 657 -45.73 62.09 0.32
N ASN A 658 -45.44 62.93 -0.68
CA ASN A 658 -46.46 63.54 -1.51
C ASN A 658 -46.54 62.84 -2.88
N GLU A 659 -47.57 63.20 -3.67
CA GLU A 659 -47.81 62.62 -4.99
C GLU A 659 -46.61 62.73 -5.95
N GLY A 660 -45.77 63.76 -5.80
CA GLY A 660 -44.53 63.92 -6.56
C GLY A 660 -43.48 62.85 -6.23
N ASP A 661 -43.37 62.46 -4.97
CA ASP A 661 -42.40 61.45 -4.50
C ASP A 661 -42.79 60.05 -5.00
N TYR A 662 -44.07 59.72 -4.97
CA TYR A 662 -44.59 58.46 -5.52
C TYR A 662 -44.41 58.41 -7.04
N ASN A 663 -44.72 59.49 -7.76
CA ASN A 663 -44.53 59.55 -9.21
C ASN A 663 -43.05 59.41 -9.61
N ALA A 664 -42.13 59.99 -8.83
CA ALA A 664 -40.70 59.82 -9.04
C ALA A 664 -40.23 58.38 -8.77
N PHE A 665 -40.71 57.74 -7.70
CA PHE A 665 -40.43 56.34 -7.38
C PHE A 665 -40.87 55.39 -8.51
N PHE A 666 -42.08 55.60 -9.05
CA PHE A 666 -42.58 54.75 -10.14
C PHE A 666 -41.94 55.05 -11.50
N ALA A 667 -41.39 56.25 -11.71
CA ALA A 667 -40.70 56.64 -12.95
C ALA A 667 -39.22 56.26 -12.98
N ALA A 668 -38.53 56.23 -11.83
CA ALA A 668 -37.07 56.10 -11.77
C ALA A 668 -36.55 54.67 -11.99
N ASP A 669 -37.28 53.64 -11.53
CA ASP A 669 -36.76 52.26 -11.52
C ASP A 669 -37.49 51.28 -12.45
N GLY A 670 -38.38 51.76 -13.32
CA GLY A 670 -39.09 50.90 -14.28
C GLY A 670 -39.90 49.78 -13.62
N PHE A 671 -40.26 49.95 -12.34
CA PHE A 671 -40.86 48.93 -11.49
C PHE A 671 -42.23 48.44 -12.02
N PHE A 672 -42.91 49.25 -12.83
CA PHE A 672 -44.13 48.87 -13.56
C PHE A 672 -44.02 49.02 -15.09
N PHE A 673 -43.03 49.73 -15.62
CA PHE A 673 -42.95 50.03 -17.05
C PHE A 673 -41.51 49.97 -17.56
N GLN A 674 -41.25 49.10 -18.55
CA GLN A 674 -40.06 49.24 -19.38
C GLN A 674 -40.17 50.53 -20.19
N ALA A 675 -39.14 51.37 -20.13
CA ALA A 675 -39.05 52.60 -20.91
C ALA A 675 -39.27 52.29 -22.41
N GLY A 676 -40.39 52.75 -22.98
CA GLY A 676 -40.72 52.62 -24.40
C GLY A 676 -42.00 51.85 -24.75
N GLN A 677 -42.69 51.22 -23.80
CA GLN A 677 -43.99 50.58 -24.04
C GLN A 677 -45.11 51.53 -23.60
N GLY A 678 -45.79 52.17 -24.56
CA GLY A 678 -46.96 53.00 -24.27
C GLY A 678 -48.10 52.18 -23.64
N LEU A 679 -48.89 52.84 -22.79
CA LEU A 679 -49.95 52.30 -21.90
C LEU A 679 -50.98 51.31 -22.49
N ALA A 680 -50.97 51.05 -23.80
CA ALA A 680 -52.01 50.27 -24.48
C ALA A 680 -51.77 48.74 -24.50
N ALA A 681 -50.62 48.23 -24.06
CA ALA A 681 -50.23 46.84 -24.33
C ALA A 681 -50.21 45.88 -23.12
N VAL A 682 -50.35 46.36 -21.89
CA VAL A 682 -50.43 45.47 -20.70
C VAL A 682 -51.88 45.39 -20.27
N GLY A 683 -52.56 44.37 -20.78
CA GLY A 683 -53.93 44.03 -20.39
C GLY A 683 -53.99 43.69 -18.91
N GLY A 684 -54.54 44.62 -18.12
CA GLY A 684 -55.26 44.41 -16.86
C GLY A 684 -54.57 43.55 -15.80
N THR A 685 -53.85 44.17 -14.88
CA THR A 685 -53.96 43.85 -13.44
C THR A 685 -53.51 45.06 -12.62
N CYS A 686 -54.42 45.53 -11.77
CA CYS A 686 -54.32 46.66 -10.84
C CYS A 686 -54.52 48.05 -11.46
N ASP A 687 -55.79 48.43 -11.60
CA ASP A 687 -56.18 49.84 -11.66
C ASP A 687 -56.07 50.41 -10.24
N ILE A 688 -55.09 51.30 -10.03
CA ILE A 688 -54.91 52.00 -8.76
C ILE A 688 -55.86 53.22 -8.69
N ALA A 689 -56.50 53.63 -9.79
CA ALA A 689 -57.29 54.86 -9.88
C ALA A 689 -58.81 54.66 -9.83
N CYS A 690 -59.31 53.46 -9.51
CA CYS A 690 -60.73 53.24 -9.23
C CYS A 690 -60.91 52.37 -7.98
N ASP A 691 -61.64 52.93 -7.02
CA ASP A 691 -61.85 52.50 -5.63
C ASP A 691 -62.68 51.22 -5.44
N ASP A 692 -63.01 50.48 -6.51
CA ASP A 692 -63.90 49.30 -6.44
C ASP A 692 -63.28 47.98 -6.94
N GLY A 693 -62.06 47.99 -7.46
CA GLY A 693 -61.35 46.77 -7.87
C GLY A 693 -61.94 46.05 -9.09
N ILE A 694 -62.71 46.72 -9.96
CA ILE A 694 -63.25 46.14 -11.19
C ILE A 694 -62.42 46.55 -12.41
N ALA A 695 -62.03 45.59 -13.24
CA ALA A 695 -61.26 45.85 -14.47
C ALA A 695 -62.06 46.73 -15.46
N LEU A 696 -61.36 47.70 -16.07
CA LEU A 696 -61.80 48.78 -16.97
C LEU A 696 -62.50 48.36 -18.28
N SER A 697 -63.54 47.54 -18.19
CA SER A 697 -64.55 47.47 -19.23
C SER A 697 -65.94 47.46 -18.59
N GLN A 698 -66.66 48.57 -18.77
CA GLN A 698 -68.14 48.69 -18.70
C GLN A 698 -68.81 49.51 -17.56
N ALA A 699 -68.16 50.51 -16.96
CA ALA A 699 -68.88 51.50 -16.12
C ALA A 699 -68.89 52.91 -16.75
N PRO A 700 -70.00 53.37 -17.36
CA PRO A 700 -70.12 54.74 -17.86
C PRO A 700 -70.32 55.71 -16.68
N GLY A 701 -69.29 56.50 -16.35
CA GLY A 701 -69.38 57.56 -15.34
C GLY A 701 -68.14 57.82 -14.50
N CYS A 702 -67.11 56.96 -14.57
CA CYS A 702 -65.88 57.16 -13.81
C CYS A 702 -64.98 58.19 -14.53
N VAL A 703 -64.91 59.40 -13.98
CA VAL A 703 -63.90 60.39 -14.35
C VAL A 703 -62.65 60.03 -13.57
N ASN A 704 -61.55 59.71 -14.25
CA ASN A 704 -60.24 59.49 -13.64
C ASN A 704 -59.89 60.69 -12.75
N ASN A 705 -60.00 60.51 -11.44
CA ASN A 705 -59.74 61.54 -10.42
C ASN A 705 -58.27 61.56 -9.97
N GLY A 706 -57.38 60.83 -10.64
CA GLY A 706 -55.99 60.67 -10.24
C GLY A 706 -55.86 59.70 -9.07
N VAL A 707 -54.73 59.02 -9.02
CA VAL A 707 -54.36 58.16 -7.89
C VAL A 707 -54.22 59.04 -6.65
N ASN A 708 -54.98 58.77 -5.60
CA ASN A 708 -54.91 59.54 -4.36
C ASN A 708 -54.15 58.78 -3.25
N GLU A 709 -53.91 59.47 -2.14
CA GLU A 709 -53.16 58.93 -1.00
C GLU A 709 -53.78 57.65 -0.41
N GLY A 710 -55.11 57.48 -0.52
CA GLY A 710 -55.82 56.27 -0.10
C GLY A 710 -55.46 55.03 -0.93
N ASP A 711 -55.27 55.21 -2.23
CA ASP A 711 -54.95 54.13 -3.17
C ASP A 711 -53.52 53.62 -2.94
N TYR A 712 -52.57 54.54 -2.70
CA TYR A 712 -51.20 54.21 -2.31
C TYR A 712 -51.15 53.50 -0.96
N ASN A 713 -51.89 53.97 0.04
CA ASN A 713 -51.96 53.32 1.35
C ASN A 713 -52.51 51.87 1.25
N CYS A 714 -53.49 51.64 0.37
CA CYS A 714 -54.01 50.28 0.11
C CYS A 714 -52.98 49.40 -0.60
N PHE A 715 -52.28 49.94 -1.60
CA PHE A 715 -51.21 49.24 -2.32
C PHE A 715 -50.06 48.85 -1.37
N PHE A 716 -49.54 49.79 -0.58
CA PHE A 716 -48.41 49.53 0.31
C PHE A 716 -48.77 48.65 1.50
N ASN A 717 -49.99 48.76 2.06
CA ASN A 717 -50.44 47.78 3.06
C ASN A 717 -50.39 46.37 2.49
N ASN A 718 -50.92 46.15 1.29
CA ASN A 718 -50.94 44.80 0.70
C ASN A 718 -49.56 44.32 0.22
N LEU A 719 -48.68 45.21 -0.25
CA LEU A 719 -47.34 44.87 -0.71
C LEU A 719 -46.40 44.49 0.45
N PHE A 720 -46.53 45.18 1.60
CA PHE A 720 -45.67 44.97 2.77
C PHE A 720 -46.29 44.09 3.87
N LEU A 721 -47.58 43.72 3.79
CA LEU A 721 -48.21 42.78 4.73
C LEU A 721 -47.46 41.45 4.90
N PRO A 722 -46.77 40.87 3.89
CA PRO A 722 -45.97 39.66 4.07
C PRO A 722 -44.63 39.87 4.79
N CYS A 723 -44.23 41.12 5.05
CA CYS A 723 -42.95 41.50 5.66
C CYS A 723 -43.05 41.86 7.15
N LEU A 724 -44.22 41.68 7.78
CA LEU A 724 -44.48 41.91 9.21
C LEU A 724 -44.63 40.61 10.00
#